data_AF-A0A367I9Z1-F1
#
_entry.id   AF-A0A367I9Z1-F1
#
_cell.length_a   1.000
_cell.length_b   1.000
_cell.length_c   1.000
_cell.angle_alpha   90.00
_cell.angle_beta   90.00
_cell.angle_gamma   90.00
#
_symmetry.space_group_name_H-M   'P 1'
#
loop_
_entity.id
_entity.type
_entity.pdbx_description
1 polymer ?
#
loop_
_entity_poly.entity_id
_entity_poly.type
_entity_poly.pdbx_seq_one_letter_code
_entity_poly.pdbx_strand_id
1 'polypeptide(L)'
;MTSRSFLRAGFAILLLLLLPMTGVTTANGSQGAYISEFLVSASTASYDGVDWNCDGSTGSTSDQFVEIHNPDSSAIDVQGWVLEVETAGLTESYTFTASTIEAQSRLVFFRATTMIELSYFEGGTIRIMDASSNEISSATWPAEEYGWDLSYTRDVKGEALQKVNSPTPGWGPSESRPSSGVGAECEPLEGVDHNGSYVLTGSVVTMESQSSVLISGNVLVVNGLIEAVWGDGEPEPGVASGIERIHTGGVIYPGLIDAHNHPHYNAIPIWDHGRGAREVDPNGWNNRYEWRTVNDYKNAITKVENGLNDGGSDGCGLMVDSMKHAEVKSIVGGTTAIQGSTSESEETFTSILARNLEKSNFGQDNIETRVGGSWFPDDYSGSHIKNAKSSGNLDAWMIHLAEGIDEPSRAEFDALVNNDLVIDELIIIHGTALTSNEFSRMAAVDASLVWSPMSNLLLYGDTADIAAADEAGVSIHISPDWNPSGAKSVLHEVKIADWWDSNVLGDRFTDFEMAQMITTNAIDQVGWTDYVGRIKAGLAADLLVVDSFHSNPYRNLIEAVDPDVRLVTVGGIAVFGDADLMGQMSDDPEVISAPGFQKTIDVRFQGVPGGTSSYAEISGRLQSCLENLSIGPRPFDPWYTYGDDRYFDVLNRSGTFQHDRSVDLWSNYYDITLDSNGNRSDVDIIVPPVDDGQGDTGDNPPVDNGQNDTGNQNNGGSDEPSLSEDDLPLLLPTFGPYGGEQHPSNTTWGKGIHLEECVTDPASADDGRVRGCGAIVILMSKSPGCFVEHLPNQDTTDTWIVYSSDCPDDSIWMQAHAGVSESAAEGDWPVSRLDPSYDLGSAITFPGRTCDDSVVAQALVLGETPPERGDDSRIGEWTCRDAANWIVPILDDNNPDEVIEESVSSVTEEGWFWAILILALLVLTFSIVTITRLLRE
;
A
#
# COMPACT_ATOMS: atom_id res chain seq x y z
N MET A 1 -81.80 -49.71 -10.56
CA MET A 1 -81.20 -51.07 -10.61
C MET A 1 -79.69 -50.84 -10.65
N THR A 2 -78.84 -51.16 -9.68
CA THR A 2 -78.90 -52.14 -8.58
C THR A 2 -77.82 -51.78 -7.55
N SER A 3 -78.19 -51.75 -6.25
CA SER A 3 -77.47 -52.28 -5.04
C SER A 3 -76.01 -51.82 -4.82
N ARG A 4 -75.57 -51.15 -3.73
CA ARG A 4 -75.65 -51.40 -2.27
C ARG A 4 -75.06 -50.17 -1.52
N SER A 5 -75.73 -49.41 -0.65
CA SER A 5 -75.85 -49.59 0.83
C SER A 5 -74.68 -50.32 1.51
N PHE A 6 -73.90 -49.71 2.40
CA PHE A 6 -74.32 -49.39 3.78
C PHE A 6 -73.66 -48.13 4.35
N LEU A 7 -74.52 -47.23 4.83
CA LEU A 7 -74.25 -46.09 5.69
C LEU A 7 -74.18 -46.50 7.18
N ARG A 8 -73.24 -45.90 7.89
CA ARG A 8 -73.35 -45.21 9.20
C ARG A 8 -72.29 -44.09 9.10
N ALA A 9 -72.47 -42.82 9.48
CA ALA A 9 -73.40 -42.10 10.33
C ALA A 9 -73.33 -40.61 9.94
N GLY A 10 -74.35 -39.82 10.27
CA GLY A 10 -74.33 -38.37 10.04
C GLY A 10 -75.68 -37.74 10.37
N PHE A 11 -75.88 -37.41 11.65
CA PHE A 11 -77.00 -36.64 12.14
C PHE A 11 -76.44 -35.56 13.06
N ALA A 12 -76.49 -34.29 12.61
CA ALA A 12 -76.68 -33.11 13.45
C ALA A 12 -76.65 -31.84 12.59
N ILE A 13 -77.79 -31.53 12.00
CA ILE A 13 -78.19 -30.16 11.65
C ILE A 13 -78.92 -29.63 12.89
N LEU A 14 -78.30 -28.73 13.66
CA LEU A 14 -78.96 -27.63 14.38
C LEU A 14 -77.90 -26.79 15.10
N LEU A 15 -77.48 -25.67 14.51
CA LEU A 15 -77.18 -24.41 15.21
C LEU A 15 -76.81 -23.35 14.14
N LEU A 16 -77.85 -22.92 13.44
CA LEU A 16 -77.87 -21.76 12.54
C LEU A 16 -78.92 -20.84 13.14
N LEU A 17 -78.49 -19.71 13.72
CA LEU A 17 -79.23 -18.47 14.02
C LEU A 17 -78.61 -17.80 15.26
N LEU A 18 -77.74 -16.81 15.03
CA LEU A 18 -77.58 -15.58 15.83
C LEU A 18 -76.60 -14.66 15.07
N LEU A 19 -77.16 -13.78 14.23
CA LEU A 19 -76.47 -12.58 13.76
C LEU A 19 -76.49 -11.54 14.88
N PRO A 20 -75.51 -10.62 14.90
CA PRO A 20 -75.89 -9.22 14.76
C PRO A 20 -75.28 -8.60 13.50
N MET A 21 -76.12 -7.86 12.79
CA MET A 21 -75.69 -6.87 11.81
C MET A 21 -74.89 -5.78 12.52
N THR A 22 -73.65 -5.57 12.09
CA THR A 22 -72.89 -4.32 12.23
C THR A 22 -72.61 -3.90 10.80
N GLY A 23 -73.30 -2.90 10.26
CA GLY A 23 -73.12 -1.51 10.63
C GLY A 23 -72.17 -0.90 9.61
N VAL A 24 -72.71 -0.35 8.51
CA VAL A 24 -71.97 0.53 7.62
C VAL A 24 -71.59 1.76 8.44
N THR A 25 -70.33 1.85 8.85
CA THR A 25 -69.71 3.11 9.24
C THR A 25 -68.97 3.64 8.03
N THR A 26 -69.57 4.65 7.38
CA THR A 26 -68.82 5.58 6.54
C THR A 26 -67.87 6.35 7.45
N ALA A 27 -66.60 5.96 7.49
CA ALA A 27 -65.52 6.84 7.93
C ALA A 27 -64.92 7.47 6.67
N ASN A 28 -65.21 8.76 6.50
CA ASN A 28 -64.57 9.62 5.51
C ASN A 28 -63.49 10.39 6.30
N GLY A 29 -62.20 10.19 5.98
CA GLY A 29 -61.09 11.01 6.50
C GLY A 29 -59.82 10.21 6.83
N SER A 30 -58.77 10.43 6.03
CA SER A 30 -57.44 9.77 5.96
C SER A 30 -57.44 8.42 5.22
N GLN A 31 -56.89 8.42 4.01
CA GLN A 31 -56.40 7.19 3.40
C GLN A 31 -54.99 7.03 3.99
N GLY A 32 -54.81 6.10 4.94
CA GLY A 32 -53.47 5.79 5.44
C GLY A 32 -52.51 5.44 4.31
N ALA A 33 -51.21 5.53 4.57
CA ALA A 33 -50.17 5.17 3.61
C ALA A 33 -50.46 3.80 2.97
N TYR A 34 -50.17 3.64 1.67
CA TYR A 34 -50.47 2.40 0.95
C TYR A 34 -49.37 2.05 -0.06
N ILE A 35 -49.27 0.77 -0.42
CA ILE A 35 -48.38 0.30 -1.48
C ILE A 35 -48.88 0.85 -2.81
N SER A 36 -48.16 1.83 -3.37
CA SER A 36 -48.53 2.54 -4.60
C SER A 36 -47.96 1.87 -5.86
N GLU A 37 -46.73 1.37 -5.76
CA GLU A 37 -46.02 0.73 -6.86
C GLU A 37 -45.06 -0.35 -6.35
N PHE A 38 -44.80 -1.39 -7.14
CA PHE A 38 -43.69 -2.31 -6.89
C PHE A 38 -43.22 -2.99 -8.18
N LEU A 39 -41.91 -3.28 -8.27
CA LEU A 39 -41.28 -3.93 -9.42
C LEU A 39 -40.72 -5.30 -9.03
N VAL A 40 -41.20 -6.34 -9.68
CA VAL A 40 -40.83 -7.75 -9.41
C VAL A 40 -39.78 -8.26 -10.41
N SER A 41 -39.74 -7.73 -11.63
CA SER A 41 -38.98 -8.28 -12.75
C SER A 41 -38.10 -7.22 -13.41
N ALA A 42 -37.12 -6.70 -12.68
CA ALA A 42 -36.12 -5.79 -13.24
C ALA A 42 -35.17 -6.54 -14.21
N SER A 43 -34.92 -5.96 -15.38
CA SER A 43 -33.96 -6.46 -16.36
C SER A 43 -32.52 -6.17 -15.93
N THR A 44 -31.59 -7.03 -16.32
CA THR A 44 -30.15 -6.78 -16.15
C THR A 44 -29.61 -5.86 -17.25
N ALA A 45 -28.40 -5.35 -17.10
CA ALA A 45 -27.71 -4.49 -18.08
C ALA A 45 -27.67 -5.11 -19.49
N SER A 46 -27.52 -6.43 -19.60
CA SER A 46 -27.53 -7.15 -20.88
C SER A 46 -28.85 -7.08 -21.65
N TYR A 47 -29.92 -6.64 -20.99
CA TYR A 47 -31.27 -6.51 -21.54
C TYR A 47 -31.80 -5.08 -21.38
N ASP A 48 -30.91 -4.07 -21.41
CA ASP A 48 -31.25 -2.65 -21.30
C ASP A 48 -31.98 -2.32 -19.97
N GLY A 49 -31.60 -3.01 -18.89
CA GLY A 49 -32.08 -2.73 -17.53
C GLY A 49 -31.80 -1.29 -17.11
N VAL A 50 -32.70 -0.74 -16.30
CA VAL A 50 -32.58 0.62 -15.75
C VAL A 50 -32.18 0.50 -14.28
N ASP A 51 -31.08 1.16 -13.93
CA ASP A 51 -30.67 1.37 -12.55
C ASP A 51 -31.55 2.48 -11.95
N TRP A 52 -32.46 2.07 -11.06
CA TRP A 52 -33.48 2.94 -10.46
C TRP A 52 -33.05 3.55 -9.13
N ASN A 53 -32.08 2.93 -8.46
CA ASN A 53 -31.54 3.39 -7.19
C ASN A 53 -30.17 4.09 -7.35
N CYS A 54 -29.64 4.11 -8.57
CA CYS A 54 -28.32 4.64 -8.93
C CYS A 54 -27.25 4.03 -8.05
N ASP A 55 -27.29 2.71 -7.84
CA ASP A 55 -26.26 1.94 -7.13
C ASP A 55 -25.25 1.26 -8.06
N GLY A 56 -25.39 1.49 -9.36
CA GLY A 56 -24.58 0.94 -10.43
C GLY A 56 -24.99 -0.48 -10.84
N SER A 57 -25.75 -1.18 -10.00
CA SER A 57 -26.16 -2.55 -10.28
C SER A 57 -27.55 -2.58 -10.88
N THR A 58 -27.68 -3.21 -12.05
CA THR A 58 -29.00 -3.41 -12.68
C THR A 58 -29.58 -4.80 -12.43
N GLY A 59 -30.90 -4.88 -12.25
CA GLY A 59 -31.66 -6.12 -12.34
C GLY A 59 -32.20 -6.63 -11.02
N SER A 60 -32.66 -7.89 -11.00
CA SER A 60 -33.53 -8.36 -9.92
C SER A 60 -32.89 -8.42 -8.53
N THR A 61 -31.55 -8.40 -8.42
CA THR A 61 -30.81 -8.36 -7.15
C THR A 61 -30.70 -6.96 -6.56
N SER A 62 -30.87 -5.90 -7.37
CA SER A 62 -30.79 -4.50 -6.94
C SER A 62 -32.13 -3.78 -7.06
N ASP A 63 -32.64 -3.65 -8.29
CA ASP A 63 -33.71 -2.73 -8.70
C ASP A 63 -35.14 -3.20 -8.44
N GLN A 64 -35.34 -4.37 -7.85
CA GLN A 64 -36.66 -4.70 -7.33
C GLN A 64 -37.03 -3.68 -6.25
N PHE A 65 -38.25 -3.17 -6.27
CA PHE A 65 -38.64 -2.19 -5.27
C PHE A 65 -40.10 -2.30 -4.83
N VAL A 66 -40.37 -1.77 -3.63
CA VAL A 66 -41.72 -1.53 -3.10
C VAL A 66 -41.83 -0.05 -2.72
N GLU A 67 -42.81 0.64 -3.29
CA GLU A 67 -43.12 2.03 -3.01
C GLU A 67 -44.37 2.14 -2.12
N ILE A 68 -44.27 3.02 -1.13
CA ILE A 68 -45.35 3.42 -0.25
C ILE A 68 -45.62 4.91 -0.42
N HIS A 69 -46.87 5.27 -0.71
CA HIS A 69 -47.28 6.65 -0.86
C HIS A 69 -48.11 7.10 0.34
N ASN A 70 -47.79 8.28 0.88
CA ASN A 70 -48.62 9.01 1.82
C ASN A 70 -49.54 10.00 1.07
N PRO A 71 -50.83 9.67 0.86
CA PRO A 71 -51.76 10.57 0.17
C PRO A 71 -52.34 11.66 1.09
N ASP A 72 -51.99 11.67 2.39
CA ASP A 72 -52.52 12.64 3.33
C ASP A 72 -51.77 13.99 3.23
N SER A 73 -52.43 15.05 3.68
CA SER A 73 -51.88 16.41 3.72
C SER A 73 -50.94 16.66 4.92
N SER A 74 -50.63 15.62 5.69
CA SER A 74 -49.74 15.65 6.85
C SER A 74 -48.79 14.46 6.82
N ALA A 75 -47.61 14.61 7.43
CA ALA A 75 -46.68 13.50 7.60
C ALA A 75 -47.32 12.36 8.43
N ILE A 76 -46.95 11.12 8.11
CA ILE A 76 -47.33 9.92 8.84
C ILE A 76 -46.10 9.42 9.60
N ASP A 77 -46.27 9.14 10.89
CA ASP A 77 -45.28 8.46 11.72
C ASP A 77 -45.30 6.96 11.37
N VAL A 78 -44.17 6.46 10.88
CA VAL A 78 -43.98 5.07 10.46
C VAL A 78 -42.92 4.36 11.30
N GLN A 79 -42.54 4.92 12.44
CA GLN A 79 -41.56 4.31 13.32
C GLN A 79 -42.02 2.91 13.76
N GLY A 80 -41.18 1.90 13.52
CA GLY A 80 -41.46 0.51 13.85
C GLY A 80 -42.45 -0.20 12.91
N TRP A 81 -42.78 0.39 11.76
CA TRP A 81 -43.51 -0.30 10.70
C TRP A 81 -42.62 -1.34 10.02
N VAL A 82 -43.25 -2.38 9.46
CA VAL A 82 -42.58 -3.53 8.86
C VAL A 82 -43.14 -3.79 7.46
N LEU A 83 -42.24 -4.00 6.49
CA LEU A 83 -42.50 -4.56 5.19
C LEU A 83 -42.38 -6.09 5.30
N GLU A 84 -43.43 -6.83 4.99
CA GLU A 84 -43.40 -8.29 4.91
C GLU A 84 -43.63 -8.75 3.48
N VAL A 85 -42.87 -9.75 3.03
CA VAL A 85 -43.06 -10.39 1.74
C VAL A 85 -43.21 -11.89 1.95
N GLU A 86 -44.32 -12.44 1.47
CA GLU A 86 -44.62 -13.87 1.50
C GLU A 86 -44.50 -14.47 0.10
N THR A 87 -43.54 -15.37 -0.07
CA THR A 87 -43.22 -16.04 -1.34
C THR A 87 -43.06 -17.54 -1.08
N ALA A 88 -43.76 -18.38 -1.84
CA ALA A 88 -43.75 -19.85 -1.69
C ALA A 88 -43.95 -20.38 -0.25
N GLY A 89 -44.65 -19.62 0.61
CA GLY A 89 -44.91 -19.99 2.01
C GLY A 89 -43.77 -19.67 2.98
N LEU A 90 -42.73 -18.96 2.53
CA LEU A 90 -41.74 -18.30 3.38
C LEU A 90 -42.11 -16.82 3.51
N THR A 91 -41.92 -16.26 4.71
CA THR A 91 -42.14 -14.83 4.98
C THR A 91 -40.84 -14.20 5.40
N GLU A 92 -40.41 -13.19 4.65
CA GLU A 92 -39.29 -12.33 4.97
C GLU A 92 -39.81 -10.97 5.39
N SER A 93 -39.08 -10.26 6.25
CA SER A 93 -39.52 -8.97 6.76
C SER A 93 -38.38 -7.98 6.93
N TYR A 94 -38.70 -6.71 6.72
CA TYR A 94 -37.78 -5.58 6.84
C TYR A 94 -38.44 -4.47 7.67
N THR A 95 -37.76 -4.02 8.71
CA THR A 95 -38.26 -2.92 9.56
C THR A 95 -37.86 -1.59 8.94
N PHE A 96 -38.79 -0.63 8.88
CA PHE A 96 -38.55 0.65 8.24
C PHE A 96 -37.42 1.40 8.95
N THR A 97 -36.45 1.89 8.19
CA THR A 97 -35.39 2.78 8.67
C THR A 97 -35.86 4.24 8.78
N ALA A 98 -36.88 4.63 8.01
CA ALA A 98 -37.52 5.94 8.11
C ALA A 98 -38.44 6.01 9.34
N SER A 99 -38.46 7.17 10.00
CA SER A 99 -39.38 7.46 11.10
C SER A 99 -40.67 8.16 10.64
N THR A 100 -40.63 8.87 9.51
CA THR A 100 -41.79 9.57 8.95
C THR A 100 -41.87 9.42 7.42
N ILE A 101 -43.09 9.46 6.88
CA ILE A 101 -43.34 9.72 5.46
C ILE A 101 -44.03 11.09 5.36
N GLU A 102 -43.36 12.06 4.75
CA GLU A 102 -43.90 13.42 4.61
C GLU A 102 -45.21 13.47 3.83
N ALA A 103 -45.98 14.54 4.01
CA ALA A 103 -47.25 14.75 3.30
C ALA A 103 -47.05 14.68 1.77
N GLN A 104 -47.94 13.97 1.06
CA GLN A 104 -47.89 13.78 -0.40
C GLN A 104 -46.56 13.18 -0.91
N SER A 105 -45.78 12.54 -0.05
CA SER A 105 -44.46 12.00 -0.38
C SER A 105 -44.48 10.47 -0.45
N ARG A 106 -43.45 9.92 -1.07
CA ARG A 106 -43.25 8.48 -1.26
C ARG A 106 -42.02 8.01 -0.52
N LEU A 107 -42.07 6.78 -0.05
CA LEU A 107 -40.94 6.03 0.48
C LEU A 107 -40.77 4.79 -0.37
N VAL A 108 -39.55 4.56 -0.89
CA VAL A 108 -39.25 3.43 -1.77
C VAL A 108 -38.21 2.55 -1.08
N PHE A 109 -38.44 1.24 -1.12
CA PHE A 109 -37.55 0.23 -0.61
C PHE A 109 -37.05 -0.62 -1.76
N PHE A 110 -35.75 -0.54 -2.06
CA PHE A 110 -35.12 -1.40 -3.06
C PHE A 110 -34.65 -2.72 -2.46
N ARG A 111 -34.51 -3.76 -3.27
CA ARG A 111 -33.95 -5.04 -2.84
C ARG A 111 -32.50 -4.89 -2.42
N ALA A 112 -31.71 -4.03 -3.09
CA ALA A 112 -30.35 -3.71 -2.68
C ALA A 112 -30.25 -3.30 -1.19
N THR A 113 -31.30 -2.65 -0.67
CA THR A 113 -31.37 -2.25 0.75
C THR A 113 -32.04 -3.30 1.62
N THR A 114 -33.18 -3.84 1.19
CA THR A 114 -34.00 -4.72 2.04
C THR A 114 -33.53 -6.17 2.06
N MET A 115 -32.76 -6.58 1.04
CA MET A 115 -32.37 -7.95 0.73
C MET A 115 -33.56 -8.92 0.48
N ILE A 116 -34.79 -8.42 0.45
CA ILE A 116 -36.00 -9.22 0.25
C ILE A 116 -36.27 -9.39 -1.24
N GLU A 117 -36.39 -10.64 -1.69
CA GLU A 117 -36.68 -10.95 -3.08
C GLU A 117 -38.18 -10.91 -3.38
N LEU A 118 -38.56 -10.15 -4.41
CA LEU A 118 -39.88 -10.27 -5.02
C LEU A 118 -39.81 -11.34 -6.12
N SER A 119 -40.10 -12.60 -5.78
CA SER A 119 -39.94 -13.71 -6.73
C SER A 119 -40.91 -13.62 -7.90
N TYR A 120 -40.35 -13.46 -9.10
CA TYR A 120 -41.11 -13.52 -10.35
C TYR A 120 -41.67 -14.93 -10.61
N PHE A 121 -40.90 -15.99 -10.31
CA PHE A 121 -41.26 -17.36 -10.66
C PHE A 121 -42.30 -17.96 -9.71
N GLU A 122 -42.35 -17.51 -8.47
CA GLU A 122 -43.25 -18.10 -7.46
C GLU A 122 -44.48 -17.24 -7.18
N GLY A 123 -44.43 -15.95 -7.54
CA GLY A 123 -45.45 -15.00 -7.10
C GLY A 123 -45.35 -14.75 -5.60
N GLY A 124 -46.19 -13.86 -5.08
CA GLY A 124 -46.18 -13.60 -3.65
C GLY A 124 -47.14 -12.52 -3.19
N THR A 125 -47.03 -12.16 -1.92
CA THR A 125 -47.81 -11.07 -1.30
C THR A 125 -46.93 -10.16 -0.47
N ILE A 126 -46.96 -8.85 -0.76
CA ILE A 126 -46.38 -7.79 0.05
C ILE A 126 -47.44 -7.34 1.08
N ARG A 127 -47.04 -7.15 2.34
CA ARG A 127 -47.86 -6.53 3.40
C ARG A 127 -47.06 -5.45 4.10
N ILE A 128 -47.73 -4.35 4.45
CA ILE A 128 -47.21 -3.31 5.34
C ILE A 128 -47.91 -3.44 6.67
N MET A 129 -47.15 -3.61 7.74
CA MET A 129 -47.64 -3.79 9.10
C MET A 129 -47.24 -2.59 9.96
N ASP A 130 -48.17 -2.05 10.74
CA ASP A 130 -47.82 -1.03 11.74
C ASP A 130 -47.07 -1.62 12.94
N ALA A 131 -46.56 -0.77 13.83
CA ALA A 131 -45.84 -1.17 15.05
C ALA A 131 -46.68 -2.01 16.03
N SER A 132 -48.00 -2.10 15.83
CA SER A 132 -48.93 -2.96 16.60
C SER A 132 -49.33 -4.24 15.84
N SER A 133 -48.63 -4.53 14.73
CA SER A 133 -48.89 -5.68 13.84
C SER A 133 -50.28 -5.67 13.19
N ASN A 134 -50.85 -4.49 12.91
CA ASN A 134 -52.03 -4.37 12.05
C ASN A 134 -51.61 -4.18 10.59
N GLU A 135 -52.27 -4.89 9.68
CA GLU A 135 -52.05 -4.69 8.23
C GLU A 135 -52.61 -3.34 7.79
N ILE A 136 -51.74 -2.51 7.23
CA ILE A 136 -52.06 -1.19 6.68
C ILE A 136 -52.37 -1.30 5.18
N SER A 137 -51.57 -2.07 4.43
CA SER A 137 -51.73 -2.26 3.00
C SER A 137 -51.17 -3.61 2.56
N SER A 138 -51.78 -4.22 1.54
CA SER A 138 -51.29 -5.48 0.96
C SER A 138 -51.49 -5.56 -0.55
N ALA A 139 -50.53 -6.18 -1.24
CA ALA A 139 -50.54 -6.37 -2.69
C ALA A 139 -50.04 -7.77 -3.05
N THR A 140 -50.72 -8.44 -3.99
CA THR A 140 -50.38 -9.82 -4.41
C THR A 140 -50.11 -9.84 -5.91
N TRP A 141 -49.06 -10.55 -6.33
CA TRP A 141 -48.73 -10.76 -7.73
C TRP A 141 -48.64 -12.27 -8.07
N PRO A 142 -49.00 -12.67 -9.30
CA PRO A 142 -48.95 -14.07 -9.73
C PRO A 142 -47.54 -14.49 -10.18
N ALA A 143 -47.30 -15.80 -10.13
CA ALA A 143 -46.11 -16.47 -10.67
C ALA A 143 -46.01 -16.40 -12.20
N GLU A 144 -44.78 -16.26 -12.71
CA GLU A 144 -44.38 -16.40 -14.12
C GLU A 144 -45.18 -15.54 -15.12
N GLU A 145 -45.69 -14.39 -14.68
CA GLU A 145 -46.53 -13.56 -15.54
C GLU A 145 -45.70 -12.62 -16.43
N TYR A 146 -45.47 -13.06 -17.68
CA TYR A 146 -44.67 -12.37 -18.71
C TYR A 146 -44.65 -10.83 -18.63
N GLY A 147 -43.44 -10.26 -18.52
CA GLY A 147 -43.18 -8.82 -18.60
C GLY A 147 -41.98 -8.40 -17.74
N TRP A 148 -40.86 -8.08 -18.37
CA TRP A 148 -39.71 -7.46 -17.71
C TRP A 148 -39.86 -5.94 -17.71
N ASP A 149 -39.37 -5.29 -16.67
CA ASP A 149 -39.47 -3.84 -16.43
C ASP A 149 -40.92 -3.32 -16.42
N LEU A 150 -41.84 -4.19 -15.97
CA LEU A 150 -43.24 -3.85 -15.73
C LEU A 150 -43.49 -3.81 -14.23
N SER A 151 -43.75 -2.62 -13.70
CA SER A 151 -44.17 -2.47 -12.32
C SER A 151 -45.68 -2.65 -12.18
N TYR A 152 -46.09 -3.03 -10.98
CA TYR A 152 -47.49 -3.08 -10.56
C TYR A 152 -47.83 -1.79 -9.84
N THR A 153 -48.76 -1.00 -10.36
CA THR A 153 -49.28 0.21 -9.72
C THR A 153 -50.73 0.03 -9.31
N ARG A 154 -51.18 0.75 -8.28
CA ARG A 154 -52.62 0.88 -8.00
C ARG A 154 -53.27 1.90 -8.93
N ASP A 155 -54.46 1.59 -9.41
CA ASP A 155 -55.25 2.55 -10.18
C ASP A 155 -55.62 3.80 -9.36
N VAL A 156 -56.04 4.89 -10.03
CA VAL A 156 -56.41 6.18 -9.41
C VAL A 156 -57.56 6.11 -8.37
N LYS A 157 -58.12 4.93 -8.13
CA LYS A 157 -59.16 4.67 -7.12
C LYS A 157 -58.68 3.74 -6.00
N GLY A 158 -57.48 3.17 -6.08
CA GLY A 158 -56.82 2.38 -5.04
C GLY A 158 -57.20 0.89 -4.99
N GLU A 159 -58.01 0.40 -5.92
CA GLU A 159 -58.74 -0.88 -5.74
C GLU A 159 -58.16 -2.06 -6.54
N ALA A 160 -57.49 -1.84 -7.67
CA ALA A 160 -56.93 -2.91 -8.49
C ALA A 160 -55.49 -2.62 -8.92
N LEU A 161 -54.63 -3.65 -8.88
CA LEU A 161 -53.27 -3.61 -9.42
C LEU A 161 -53.33 -3.62 -10.95
N GLN A 162 -52.61 -2.71 -11.58
CA GLN A 162 -52.42 -2.63 -13.02
C GLN A 162 -50.92 -2.67 -13.33
N LYS A 163 -50.56 -3.31 -14.43
CA LYS A 163 -49.19 -3.26 -14.93
C LYS A 163 -48.99 -1.98 -15.72
N VAL A 164 -47.90 -1.28 -15.45
CA VAL A 164 -47.48 -0.12 -16.23
C VAL A 164 -46.13 -0.38 -16.86
N ASN A 165 -45.97 0.09 -18.10
CA ASN A 165 -44.69 0.11 -18.78
C ASN A 165 -44.01 1.43 -18.38
N SER A 166 -42.79 1.37 -17.87
CA SER A 166 -42.05 2.45 -17.19
C SER A 166 -42.36 2.49 -15.69
N PRO A 167 -41.60 1.76 -14.87
CA PRO A 167 -41.59 1.94 -13.43
C PRO A 167 -41.34 3.39 -13.04
N THR A 168 -41.95 3.84 -11.94
CA THR A 168 -41.87 5.21 -11.45
C THR A 168 -41.45 5.33 -9.99
N PRO A 169 -40.39 4.64 -9.52
CA PRO A 169 -40.01 4.65 -8.11
C PRO A 169 -39.74 6.08 -7.61
N GLY A 170 -40.56 6.59 -6.69
CA GLY A 170 -40.42 7.93 -6.12
C GLY A 170 -41.33 8.99 -6.76
N TRP A 171 -42.07 8.67 -7.82
CA TRP A 171 -43.04 9.58 -8.44
C TRP A 171 -44.28 8.84 -8.99
N GLY A 172 -45.34 9.57 -9.28
CA GLY A 172 -46.57 8.97 -9.81
C GLY A 172 -46.49 8.65 -11.31
N PRO A 173 -47.27 7.68 -11.83
CA PRO A 173 -47.38 7.41 -13.28
C PRO A 173 -47.84 8.60 -14.14
N SER A 174 -48.42 9.63 -13.51
CA SER A 174 -48.85 10.90 -14.15
C SER A 174 -48.04 12.12 -13.69
N GLU A 175 -46.97 11.91 -12.95
CA GLU A 175 -46.04 12.93 -12.48
C GLU A 175 -44.80 12.94 -13.38
N SER A 176 -44.08 14.06 -13.39
CA SER A 176 -42.78 14.13 -14.06
C SER A 176 -41.72 13.44 -13.22
N ARG A 177 -40.80 12.71 -13.88
CA ARG A 177 -39.61 12.14 -13.24
C ARG A 177 -38.89 13.22 -12.41
N PRO A 178 -38.51 12.93 -11.16
CA PRO A 178 -37.79 13.89 -10.34
C PRO A 178 -36.41 14.19 -10.94
N SER A 179 -35.90 15.39 -10.70
CA SER A 179 -34.56 15.80 -11.14
C SER A 179 -33.45 15.42 -10.16
N SER A 180 -33.80 14.87 -8.99
CA SER A 180 -32.86 14.46 -7.94
C SER A 180 -33.57 13.53 -6.94
N GLY A 181 -32.83 12.62 -6.31
CA GLY A 181 -33.38 11.66 -5.34
C GLY A 181 -33.91 10.38 -6.01
N VAL A 182 -34.67 9.58 -5.26
CA VAL A 182 -35.16 8.27 -5.73
C VAL A 182 -35.92 8.42 -7.04
N GLY A 183 -35.51 7.65 -8.06
CA GLY A 183 -36.16 7.66 -9.37
C GLY A 183 -35.69 8.71 -10.36
N ALA A 184 -34.77 9.59 -9.98
CA ALA A 184 -34.13 10.52 -10.91
C ALA A 184 -33.31 9.77 -11.97
N GLU A 185 -32.94 10.44 -13.07
CA GLU A 185 -31.90 9.89 -13.95
C GLU A 185 -30.59 9.82 -13.17
N CYS A 186 -29.89 8.69 -13.27
CA CYS A 186 -28.56 8.60 -12.69
C CYS A 186 -27.67 9.62 -13.41
N GLU A 187 -27.12 10.53 -12.62
CA GLU A 187 -26.24 11.57 -13.14
C GLU A 187 -25.04 10.91 -13.84
N PRO A 188 -24.57 11.46 -14.97
CA PRO A 188 -23.36 10.96 -15.59
C PRO A 188 -22.18 11.08 -14.61
N LEU A 189 -21.23 10.15 -14.71
CA LEU A 189 -19.98 10.24 -13.97
C LEU A 189 -19.26 11.55 -14.34
N GLU A 190 -19.14 12.46 -13.38
CA GLU A 190 -18.41 13.72 -13.52
C GLU A 190 -17.28 13.78 -12.49
N GLY A 191 -16.10 14.25 -12.92
CA GLY A 191 -14.96 14.47 -12.03
C GLY A 191 -14.13 13.23 -11.70
N VAL A 192 -14.44 12.06 -12.25
CA VAL A 192 -13.66 10.82 -12.05
C VAL A 192 -12.47 10.67 -12.99
N ASP A 193 -12.39 11.51 -14.03
CA ASP A 193 -11.24 11.63 -14.93
C ASP A 193 -10.71 13.07 -14.90
N HIS A 194 -9.40 13.23 -14.72
CA HIS A 194 -8.77 14.54 -14.83
C HIS A 194 -8.84 15.06 -16.28
N ASN A 195 -9.39 16.27 -16.47
CA ASN A 195 -9.41 16.97 -17.75
C ASN A 195 -8.61 18.27 -17.66
N GLY A 196 -7.61 18.44 -18.52
CA GLY A 196 -6.74 19.62 -18.50
C GLY A 196 -5.28 19.28 -18.27
N SER A 197 -4.51 20.23 -17.76
CA SER A 197 -3.06 20.07 -17.62
C SER A 197 -2.46 20.97 -16.55
N TYR A 198 -1.46 20.47 -15.83
CA TYR A 198 -0.64 21.22 -14.88
C TYR A 198 0.79 20.66 -14.84
N VAL A 199 1.72 21.43 -14.29
CA VAL A 199 3.09 20.98 -14.01
C VAL A 199 3.32 20.98 -12.50
N LEU A 200 3.68 19.83 -11.92
CA LEU A 200 4.19 19.77 -10.55
C LEU A 200 5.70 20.01 -10.57
N THR A 201 6.21 20.84 -9.65
CA THR A 201 7.66 21.07 -9.50
C THR A 201 8.13 20.72 -8.11
N GLY A 202 9.24 19.98 -8.00
CA GLY A 202 9.85 19.55 -6.74
C GLY A 202 11.01 18.60 -7.03
N SER A 203 11.54 17.91 -6.02
CA SER A 203 12.47 16.80 -6.30
C SER A 203 11.69 15.61 -6.82
N VAL A 204 12.03 15.03 -7.97
CA VAL A 204 11.27 13.94 -8.59
C VAL A 204 12.07 12.64 -8.52
N VAL A 205 11.50 11.63 -7.86
CA VAL A 205 12.06 10.28 -7.78
C VAL A 205 11.27 9.41 -8.76
N THR A 206 11.85 9.09 -9.92
CA THR A 206 11.06 8.43 -10.98
C THR A 206 10.84 6.95 -10.75
N MET A 207 11.63 6.33 -9.85
CA MET A 207 11.68 4.89 -9.60
C MET A 207 12.04 4.05 -10.85
N GLU A 208 12.71 4.64 -11.85
CA GLU A 208 13.31 3.86 -12.96
C GLU A 208 14.66 3.22 -12.57
N SER A 209 15.38 3.82 -11.62
CA SER A 209 16.61 3.29 -11.01
C SER A 209 16.89 4.02 -9.70
N GLN A 210 17.81 3.49 -8.87
CA GLN A 210 18.27 4.15 -7.65
C GLN A 210 18.84 5.56 -7.88
N SER A 211 19.40 5.83 -9.06
CA SER A 211 19.96 7.14 -9.41
C SER A 211 18.99 8.06 -10.16
N SER A 212 17.78 7.60 -10.44
CA SER A 212 16.80 8.37 -11.22
C SER A 212 16.06 9.39 -10.34
N VAL A 213 16.83 10.36 -9.86
CA VAL A 213 16.36 11.46 -8.99
C VAL A 213 16.68 12.79 -9.65
N LEU A 214 15.66 13.61 -9.86
CA LEU A 214 15.78 14.98 -10.38
C LEU A 214 15.58 15.95 -9.21
N ILE A 215 16.65 16.56 -8.69
CA ILE A 215 16.58 17.44 -7.51
C ILE A 215 15.64 18.64 -7.74
N SER A 216 15.66 19.19 -8.95
CA SER A 216 14.73 20.20 -9.44
C SER A 216 14.02 19.63 -10.67
N GLY A 217 13.04 18.78 -10.41
CA GLY A 217 12.27 18.09 -11.43
C GLY A 217 10.92 18.74 -11.69
N ASN A 218 10.38 18.44 -12.86
CA ASN A 218 9.08 18.89 -13.32
C ASN A 218 8.32 17.69 -13.88
N VAL A 219 7.03 17.57 -13.52
CA VAL A 219 6.13 16.52 -14.03
C VAL A 219 4.94 17.21 -14.70
N LEU A 220 4.85 17.13 -16.03
CA LEU A 220 3.70 17.62 -16.78
C LEU A 220 2.62 16.53 -16.80
N VAL A 221 1.46 16.85 -16.25
CA VAL A 221 0.26 16.03 -16.29
C VAL A 221 -0.69 16.60 -17.34
N VAL A 222 -1.22 15.75 -18.23
CA VAL A 222 -2.23 16.10 -19.24
C VAL A 222 -3.27 15.01 -19.27
N ASN A 223 -4.54 15.37 -19.02
CA ASN A 223 -5.69 14.46 -19.02
C ASN A 223 -5.45 13.17 -18.21
N GLY A 224 -4.83 13.32 -17.03
CA GLY A 224 -4.57 12.22 -16.10
C GLY A 224 -3.35 11.36 -16.39
N LEU A 225 -2.63 11.64 -17.49
CA LEU A 225 -1.37 10.99 -17.83
C LEU A 225 -0.18 11.92 -17.61
N ILE A 226 0.96 11.33 -17.27
CA ILE A 226 2.25 12.00 -17.30
C ILE A 226 2.65 12.14 -18.78
N GLU A 227 2.69 13.36 -19.29
CA GLU A 227 3.08 13.64 -20.68
C GLU A 227 4.60 13.82 -20.80
N ALA A 228 5.23 14.43 -19.79
CA ALA A 228 6.68 14.66 -19.78
C ALA A 228 7.23 14.80 -18.35
N VAL A 229 8.50 14.44 -18.19
CA VAL A 229 9.30 14.63 -16.97
C VAL A 229 10.64 15.22 -17.39
N TRP A 230 11.11 16.27 -16.73
CA TRP A 230 12.42 16.88 -17.04
C TRP A 230 13.03 17.55 -15.81
N GLY A 231 14.36 17.59 -15.78
CA GLY A 231 15.13 18.25 -14.72
C GLY A 231 15.63 19.65 -15.09
N ASP A 232 16.18 20.35 -14.11
CA ASP A 232 16.95 21.58 -14.35
C ASP A 232 18.10 21.36 -15.34
N GLY A 233 18.27 22.31 -16.25
CA GLY A 233 19.28 22.25 -17.32
C GLY A 233 18.85 21.47 -18.56
N GLU A 234 17.74 20.72 -18.51
CA GLU A 234 17.10 20.14 -19.68
C GLU A 234 16.16 21.15 -20.35
N PRO A 235 16.04 21.14 -21.69
CA PRO A 235 15.13 22.04 -22.39
C PRO A 235 13.68 21.69 -22.04
N GLU A 236 12.93 22.69 -21.58
CA GLU A 236 11.50 22.56 -21.31
C GLU A 236 10.78 22.02 -22.56
N PRO A 237 9.98 20.93 -22.42
CA PRO A 237 9.17 20.43 -23.52
C PRO A 237 8.21 21.51 -24.03
N GLY A 238 8.14 21.72 -25.35
CA GLY A 238 7.27 22.76 -25.92
C GLY A 238 5.78 22.60 -25.56
N VAL A 239 5.35 21.38 -25.22
CA VAL A 239 4.01 21.06 -24.72
C VAL A 239 3.72 21.60 -23.30
N ALA A 240 4.75 21.88 -22.51
CA ALA A 240 4.63 22.46 -21.16
C ALA A 240 4.55 24.01 -21.18
N SER A 241 4.81 24.64 -22.33
CA SER A 241 4.85 26.10 -22.46
C SER A 241 3.50 26.73 -22.13
N GLY A 242 3.49 27.56 -21.08
CA GLY A 242 2.29 28.29 -20.64
C GLY A 242 1.31 27.46 -19.82
N ILE A 243 1.67 26.22 -19.47
CA ILE A 243 0.93 25.41 -18.49
C ILE A 243 1.27 25.91 -17.08
N GLU A 244 0.24 25.95 -16.23
CA GLU A 244 0.34 26.36 -14.83
C GLU A 244 1.30 25.45 -14.06
N ARG A 245 2.12 26.08 -13.20
CA ARG A 245 3.10 25.39 -12.36
C ARG A 245 2.62 25.43 -10.92
N ILE A 246 2.57 24.26 -10.31
CA ILE A 246 2.22 24.07 -8.91
C ILE A 246 3.49 23.67 -8.20
N HIS A 247 4.01 24.60 -7.40
CA HIS A 247 5.25 24.42 -6.67
C HIS A 247 4.98 23.60 -5.42
N THR A 248 5.36 22.33 -5.45
CA THR A 248 5.02 21.40 -4.36
C THR A 248 5.93 21.58 -3.15
N GLY A 249 7.16 22.08 -3.34
CA GLY A 249 8.14 22.29 -2.26
C GLY A 249 8.59 21.00 -1.56
N GLY A 250 8.28 19.83 -2.12
CA GLY A 250 8.57 18.52 -1.55
C GLY A 250 9.20 17.56 -2.57
N VAL A 251 9.27 16.29 -2.17
CA VAL A 251 9.74 15.20 -3.02
C VAL A 251 8.53 14.44 -3.60
N ILE A 252 8.53 14.27 -4.91
CA ILE A 252 7.48 13.64 -5.72
C ILE A 252 7.91 12.20 -6.02
N TYR A 253 7.10 11.24 -5.59
CA TYR A 253 7.23 9.81 -5.81
C TYR A 253 6.03 9.30 -6.65
N PRO A 254 6.14 8.12 -7.29
CA PRO A 254 4.95 7.38 -7.68
C PRO A 254 4.08 7.12 -6.46
N GLY A 255 2.78 7.00 -6.65
CA GLY A 255 1.86 6.55 -5.61
C GLY A 255 2.25 5.20 -5.03
N LEU A 256 2.02 5.02 -3.73
CA LEU A 256 2.31 3.77 -3.03
C LEU A 256 1.27 2.70 -3.38
N ILE A 257 1.68 1.43 -3.27
CA ILE A 257 0.87 0.29 -3.71
C ILE A 257 0.60 -0.62 -2.54
N ASP A 258 -0.67 -0.73 -2.17
CA ASP A 258 -1.16 -1.69 -1.20
C ASP A 258 -1.60 -2.96 -1.93
N ALA A 259 -0.69 -3.93 -2.02
CA ALA A 259 -0.95 -5.20 -2.69
C ALA A 259 -1.77 -6.17 -1.83
N HIS A 260 -2.13 -5.81 -0.59
CA HIS A 260 -2.92 -6.68 0.25
C HIS A 260 -3.60 -5.90 1.39
N ASN A 261 -4.93 -5.74 1.25
CA ASN A 261 -5.79 -5.19 2.29
C ASN A 261 -7.10 -6.01 2.49
N HIS A 262 -7.90 -5.68 3.51
CA HIS A 262 -9.32 -6.04 3.65
C HIS A 262 -10.12 -4.78 4.03
N PRO A 263 -10.37 -3.87 3.07
CA PRO A 263 -10.76 -2.48 3.34
C PRO A 263 -12.05 -2.33 4.14
N HIS A 264 -13.04 -3.21 3.97
CA HIS A 264 -14.31 -3.16 4.70
C HIS A 264 -14.18 -3.37 6.22
N TYR A 265 -13.01 -3.81 6.72
CA TYR A 265 -12.70 -3.87 8.15
C TYR A 265 -12.06 -2.57 8.68
N ASN A 266 -11.64 -1.62 7.84
CA ASN A 266 -10.70 -0.57 8.24
C ASN A 266 -11.30 0.58 9.07
N ALA A 267 -12.60 0.53 9.38
CA ALA A 267 -13.23 1.34 10.41
C ALA A 267 -13.02 0.77 11.84
N ILE A 268 -12.57 -0.48 11.95
CA ILE A 268 -12.31 -1.18 13.21
C ILE A 268 -10.83 -0.99 13.58
N PRO A 269 -10.50 -0.57 14.81
CA PRO A 269 -9.12 -0.36 15.22
C PRO A 269 -8.43 -1.69 15.54
N ILE A 270 -7.10 -1.63 15.73
CA ILE A 270 -6.28 -2.79 16.12
C ILE A 270 -6.96 -3.58 17.24
N TRP A 271 -7.00 -4.89 17.05
CA TRP A 271 -7.55 -5.83 17.99
C TRP A 271 -6.70 -5.89 19.26
N ASP A 272 -7.23 -5.35 20.34
CA ASP A 272 -6.59 -5.37 21.65
C ASP A 272 -6.84 -6.70 22.38
N HIS A 273 -6.05 -7.72 22.04
CA HIS A 273 -6.14 -9.05 22.67
C HIS A 273 -5.28 -9.18 23.96
N GLY A 274 -4.65 -8.09 24.43
CA GLY A 274 -3.51 -8.15 25.37
C GLY A 274 -3.74 -8.00 26.88
N ARG A 275 -4.97 -7.83 27.42
CA ARG A 275 -5.17 -7.74 28.91
C ARG A 275 -6.41 -8.41 29.51
N GLY A 276 -7.31 -8.96 28.71
CA GLY A 276 -8.59 -9.48 29.22
C GLY A 276 -9.04 -10.81 28.63
N ALA A 277 -8.38 -11.27 27.58
CA ALA A 277 -8.73 -12.48 26.90
C ALA A 277 -8.23 -13.68 27.72
N ARG A 278 -9.11 -14.19 28.58
CA ARG A 278 -8.81 -15.28 29.53
C ARG A 278 -8.45 -16.61 28.84
N GLU A 279 -8.55 -16.63 27.50
CA GLU A 279 -8.36 -17.77 26.60
C GLU A 279 -7.21 -17.56 25.59
N VAL A 280 -6.45 -16.46 25.66
CA VAL A 280 -5.36 -16.16 24.72
C VAL A 280 -4.01 -16.61 25.28
N ASP A 281 -3.27 -17.37 24.49
CA ASP A 281 -1.89 -17.74 24.81
C ASP A 281 -1.03 -16.45 24.80
N PRO A 282 -0.23 -16.19 25.85
CA PRO A 282 0.67 -15.04 25.87
C PRO A 282 1.69 -15.01 24.71
N ASN A 283 1.88 -16.12 24.00
CA ASN A 283 2.74 -16.23 22.82
C ASN A 283 1.98 -16.09 21.48
N GLY A 284 0.69 -15.75 21.49
CA GLY A 284 -0.11 -15.59 20.27
C GLY A 284 -0.74 -16.89 19.77
N TRP A 285 -0.88 -17.01 18.46
CA TRP A 285 -1.46 -18.19 17.81
C TRP A 285 -0.44 -18.84 16.87
N ASN A 286 -0.63 -20.13 16.57
CA ASN A 286 0.25 -20.78 15.60
C ASN A 286 -0.12 -20.44 14.16
N ASN A 287 -1.40 -20.14 13.89
CA ASN A 287 -1.92 -19.90 12.55
C ASN A 287 -3.29 -19.22 12.58
N ARG A 288 -3.73 -18.78 11.41
CA ARG A 288 -5.04 -18.10 11.23
C ARG A 288 -6.26 -18.90 11.65
N TYR A 289 -6.18 -20.22 11.68
CA TYR A 289 -7.31 -21.07 12.01
C TYR A 289 -7.60 -21.10 13.51
N GLU A 290 -6.63 -20.73 14.35
CA GLU A 290 -6.81 -20.69 15.79
C GLU A 290 -7.55 -19.41 16.22
N TRP A 291 -7.02 -18.21 15.91
CA TRP A 291 -7.60 -16.96 16.39
C TRP A 291 -8.99 -16.68 15.83
N ARG A 292 -9.32 -17.13 14.62
CA ARG A 292 -10.67 -17.00 14.04
C ARG A 292 -11.74 -17.74 14.83
N THR A 293 -11.35 -18.71 15.65
CA THR A 293 -12.29 -19.51 16.43
C THR A 293 -12.61 -18.90 17.79
N VAL A 294 -11.73 -18.03 18.32
CA VAL A 294 -11.90 -17.50 19.67
C VAL A 294 -13.06 -16.50 19.75
N ASN A 295 -13.78 -16.52 20.87
CA ASN A 295 -14.97 -15.68 21.03
C ASN A 295 -14.63 -14.19 21.09
N ASP A 296 -13.47 -13.85 21.63
CA ASP A 296 -13.02 -12.46 21.77
C ASP A 296 -12.78 -11.83 20.40
N TYR A 297 -12.16 -12.56 19.46
CA TYR A 297 -12.02 -12.17 18.06
C TYR A 297 -13.40 -11.94 17.42
N LYS A 298 -14.30 -12.93 17.50
CA LYS A 298 -15.64 -12.84 16.92
C LYS A 298 -16.42 -11.63 17.46
N ASN A 299 -16.26 -11.30 18.74
CA ASN A 299 -16.93 -10.17 19.36
C ASN A 299 -16.29 -8.82 19.04
N ALA A 300 -14.97 -8.77 18.83
CA ALA A 300 -14.24 -7.55 18.55
C ALA A 300 -14.25 -7.18 17.07
N ILE A 301 -14.25 -8.18 16.19
CA ILE A 301 -14.05 -7.99 14.75
C ILE A 301 -15.27 -8.47 13.96
N THR A 302 -15.53 -9.78 13.89
CA THR A 302 -16.60 -10.34 13.03
C THR A 302 -17.95 -9.70 13.29
N LYS A 303 -18.45 -9.69 14.53
CA LYS A 303 -19.75 -9.10 14.84
C LYS A 303 -19.79 -7.58 14.66
N VAL A 304 -18.64 -6.90 14.74
CA VAL A 304 -18.54 -5.46 14.55
C VAL A 304 -18.64 -5.14 13.06
N GLU A 305 -17.89 -5.87 12.24
CA GLU A 305 -17.92 -5.72 10.78
C GLU A 305 -19.30 -6.07 10.22
N ASN A 306 -19.88 -7.22 10.59
CA ASN A 306 -21.27 -7.55 10.27
C ASN A 306 -22.25 -6.46 10.75
N GLY A 307 -22.07 -5.93 11.97
CA GLY A 307 -22.94 -4.87 12.48
C GLY A 307 -22.82 -3.55 11.72
N LEU A 308 -21.63 -3.22 11.22
CA LEU A 308 -21.40 -2.05 10.37
C LEU A 308 -22.04 -2.23 8.99
N ASN A 309 -21.75 -3.36 8.34
CA ASN A 309 -21.94 -3.52 6.90
C ASN A 309 -23.24 -4.25 6.54
N ASP A 310 -23.78 -5.12 7.40
CA ASP A 310 -25.03 -5.83 7.11
C ASP A 310 -26.24 -4.89 7.28
N GLY A 311 -27.18 -4.89 6.33
CA GLY A 311 -28.44 -4.11 6.39
C GLY A 311 -29.59 -4.77 7.18
N GLY A 312 -29.31 -5.86 7.89
CA GLY A 312 -30.31 -6.62 8.66
C GLY A 312 -30.81 -5.89 9.93
N SER A 313 -31.71 -6.54 10.69
CA SER A 313 -32.39 -5.92 11.84
C SER A 313 -31.48 -5.41 12.97
N ASP A 314 -30.20 -5.84 12.99
CA ASP A 314 -29.20 -5.48 14.00
C ASP A 314 -27.96 -4.76 13.41
N GLY A 315 -27.95 -4.45 12.10
CA GLY A 315 -26.81 -3.83 11.41
C GLY A 315 -27.16 -2.50 10.71
N CYS A 316 -26.14 -1.79 10.21
CA CYS A 316 -26.27 -0.43 9.69
C CYS A 316 -26.26 -0.31 8.16
N GLY A 317 -25.88 -1.35 7.43
CA GLY A 317 -25.83 -1.31 5.95
C GLY A 317 -24.80 -0.33 5.38
N LEU A 318 -23.67 -0.12 6.06
CA LEU A 318 -22.69 0.93 5.75
C LEU A 318 -21.49 0.43 4.92
N MET A 319 -21.66 -0.60 4.08
CA MET A 319 -20.55 -1.15 3.29
C MET A 319 -19.83 -0.08 2.45
N VAL A 320 -20.57 0.78 1.75
CA VAL A 320 -20.00 1.86 0.92
C VAL A 320 -19.20 2.85 1.78
N ASP A 321 -19.75 3.25 2.93
CA ASP A 321 -19.05 4.14 3.86
C ASP A 321 -17.77 3.50 4.43
N SER A 322 -17.82 2.22 4.78
CA SER A 322 -16.67 1.45 5.27
C SER A 322 -15.56 1.38 4.21
N MET A 323 -15.92 1.08 2.95
CA MET A 323 -14.99 1.07 1.83
C MET A 323 -14.37 2.45 1.58
N LYS A 324 -15.19 3.51 1.51
CA LYS A 324 -14.69 4.88 1.31
C LYS A 324 -13.76 5.33 2.44
N HIS A 325 -14.10 5.02 3.69
CA HIS A 325 -13.22 5.33 4.84
C HIS A 325 -11.87 4.61 4.72
N ALA A 326 -11.85 3.39 4.20
CA ALA A 326 -10.64 2.63 3.97
C ALA A 326 -9.79 3.19 2.82
N GLU A 327 -10.41 3.61 1.72
CA GLU A 327 -9.71 4.30 0.64
C GLU A 327 -9.13 5.64 1.13
N VAL A 328 -9.88 6.42 1.92
CA VAL A 328 -9.38 7.65 2.55
C VAL A 328 -8.13 7.38 3.37
N LYS A 329 -8.14 6.33 4.19
CA LYS A 329 -6.96 5.92 4.98
C LYS A 329 -5.75 5.55 4.12
N SER A 330 -6.02 4.96 2.96
CA SER A 330 -4.97 4.57 2.01
C SER A 330 -4.35 5.81 1.36
N ILE A 331 -5.17 6.71 0.81
CA ILE A 331 -4.67 7.94 0.16
C ILE A 331 -4.02 8.91 1.15
N VAL A 332 -4.45 8.94 2.41
CA VAL A 332 -3.73 9.71 3.47
C VAL A 332 -2.29 9.25 3.60
N GLY A 333 -2.05 7.94 3.44
CA GLY A 333 -0.72 7.35 3.43
C GLY A 333 -0.01 7.44 2.07
N GLY A 334 -0.57 8.10 1.06
CA GLY A 334 0.04 8.15 -0.27
C GLY A 334 -0.21 6.93 -1.14
N THR A 335 -1.06 6.00 -0.72
CA THR A 335 -1.43 4.83 -1.52
C THR A 335 -2.42 5.22 -2.62
N THR A 336 -2.10 4.90 -3.87
CA THR A 336 -2.97 5.19 -5.04
C THR A 336 -3.59 3.94 -5.65
N ALA A 337 -3.11 2.75 -5.27
CA ALA A 337 -3.72 1.47 -5.64
C ALA A 337 -3.77 0.52 -4.44
N ILE A 338 -4.90 -0.16 -4.28
CA ILE A 338 -5.21 -1.03 -3.15
C ILE A 338 -5.81 -2.37 -3.61
N GLN A 339 -5.42 -3.46 -2.98
CA GLN A 339 -6.05 -4.77 -3.11
C GLN A 339 -7.00 -5.03 -1.94
N GLY A 340 -8.10 -5.74 -2.17
CA GLY A 340 -8.93 -6.32 -1.10
C GLY A 340 -10.41 -5.97 -1.17
N SER A 341 -10.87 -5.37 -2.26
CA SER A 341 -12.24 -4.87 -2.32
C SER A 341 -13.27 -5.98 -2.26
N THR A 342 -14.39 -5.68 -1.60
CA THR A 342 -15.58 -6.52 -1.67
C THR A 342 -16.17 -6.53 -3.08
N SER A 343 -16.92 -7.59 -3.41
CA SER A 343 -17.72 -7.66 -4.64
C SER A 343 -19.10 -6.99 -4.51
N GLU A 344 -19.43 -6.48 -3.32
CA GLU A 344 -20.68 -5.76 -3.08
C GLU A 344 -20.53 -4.30 -3.47
N SER A 345 -21.44 -3.77 -4.28
CA SER A 345 -21.46 -2.34 -4.64
C SER A 345 -20.18 -1.85 -5.33
N GLU A 346 -19.57 -2.67 -6.18
CA GLU A 346 -18.28 -2.40 -6.85
C GLU A 346 -18.25 -1.03 -7.56
N GLU A 347 -19.34 -0.62 -8.22
CA GLU A 347 -19.40 0.67 -8.93
C GLU A 347 -19.27 1.91 -8.02
N THR A 348 -19.36 1.73 -6.70
CA THR A 348 -19.37 2.81 -5.70
C THR A 348 -18.02 3.15 -5.10
N PHE A 349 -16.97 2.35 -5.38
CA PHE A 349 -15.61 2.52 -4.85
C PHE A 349 -14.50 1.93 -5.75
N THR A 350 -14.79 1.42 -6.96
CA THR A 350 -13.79 0.72 -7.78
C THR A 350 -12.65 1.58 -8.36
N SER A 351 -12.79 2.90 -8.36
CA SER A 351 -11.84 3.79 -9.07
C SER A 351 -11.87 5.26 -8.61
N ILE A 352 -12.39 5.54 -7.42
CA ILE A 352 -12.74 6.92 -7.02
C ILE A 352 -11.59 7.60 -6.30
N LEU A 353 -11.06 6.92 -5.28
CA LEU A 353 -10.04 7.47 -4.41
C LEU A 353 -8.73 6.72 -4.57
N ALA A 354 -8.80 5.39 -4.65
CA ALA A 354 -7.68 4.55 -5.02
C ALA A 354 -8.12 3.55 -6.10
N ARG A 355 -7.17 3.08 -6.92
CA ARG A 355 -7.43 2.01 -7.89
C ARG A 355 -7.55 0.69 -7.16
N ASN A 356 -8.58 -0.09 -7.44
CA ASN A 356 -8.63 -1.45 -6.89
C ASN A 356 -7.94 -2.47 -7.81
N LEU A 357 -6.85 -3.10 -7.35
CA LEU A 357 -6.00 -3.95 -8.21
C LEU A 357 -6.79 -5.05 -8.92
N GLU A 358 -7.66 -5.75 -8.19
CA GLU A 358 -8.43 -6.89 -8.67
C GLU A 358 -9.75 -6.54 -9.37
N LYS A 359 -9.88 -5.29 -9.82
CA LYS A 359 -11.06 -4.80 -10.55
C LYS A 359 -10.62 -4.15 -11.85
N SER A 360 -11.61 -3.86 -12.69
CA SER A 360 -11.40 -3.26 -14.01
C SER A 360 -10.60 -1.94 -13.94
N ASN A 361 -9.33 -2.01 -14.31
CA ASN A 361 -8.44 -0.85 -14.48
C ASN A 361 -7.71 -0.96 -15.82
N PHE A 362 -7.43 0.18 -16.46
CA PHE A 362 -6.72 0.23 -17.75
C PHE A 362 -7.33 -0.66 -18.86
N GLY A 363 -8.64 -0.94 -18.75
CA GLY A 363 -9.38 -1.81 -19.67
C GLY A 363 -9.19 -3.31 -19.45
N GLN A 364 -8.68 -3.73 -18.29
CA GLN A 364 -8.35 -5.12 -17.94
C GLN A 364 -8.87 -5.50 -16.56
N ASP A 365 -9.23 -6.77 -16.37
CA ASP A 365 -9.67 -7.36 -15.11
C ASP A 365 -9.25 -8.84 -15.06
N ASN A 366 -7.94 -9.06 -14.89
CA ASN A 366 -7.29 -10.37 -15.02
C ASN A 366 -6.59 -10.81 -13.72
N ILE A 367 -6.94 -10.20 -12.59
CA ILE A 367 -6.37 -10.58 -11.29
C ILE A 367 -7.38 -11.45 -10.56
N GLU A 368 -6.94 -12.65 -10.17
CA GLU A 368 -7.73 -13.58 -9.38
C GLU A 368 -7.30 -13.52 -7.92
N THR A 369 -8.26 -13.54 -6.99
CA THR A 369 -7.96 -13.48 -5.55
C THR A 369 -8.56 -14.68 -4.81
N ARG A 370 -7.94 -15.07 -3.69
CA ARG A 370 -8.51 -16.09 -2.80
C ARG A 370 -8.21 -15.79 -1.34
N VAL A 371 -9.27 -15.60 -0.57
CA VAL A 371 -9.24 -15.54 0.90
C VAL A 371 -9.96 -16.76 1.47
N GLY A 372 -9.24 -17.59 2.21
CA GLY A 372 -9.75 -18.88 2.72
C GLY A 372 -10.37 -18.80 4.12
N GLY A 373 -11.65 -19.19 4.26
CA GLY A 373 -12.31 -19.40 5.56
C GLY A 373 -11.82 -20.65 6.33
N SER A 374 -11.24 -21.60 5.60
CA SER A 374 -10.84 -22.92 6.06
C SER A 374 -9.44 -23.26 5.58
N TRP A 375 -8.89 -24.38 6.06
CA TRP A 375 -7.64 -24.95 5.54
C TRP A 375 -7.65 -24.97 4.02
N PHE A 376 -6.51 -24.65 3.41
CA PHE A 376 -6.35 -24.79 1.98
C PHE A 376 -6.54 -26.27 1.60
N PRO A 377 -7.43 -26.60 0.63
CA PRO A 377 -7.72 -28.00 0.34
C PRO A 377 -6.59 -28.65 -0.46
N ASP A 378 -6.13 -29.82 -0.01
CA ASP A 378 -5.09 -30.62 -0.68
C ASP A 378 -5.44 -30.96 -2.15
N ASP A 379 -6.73 -31.10 -2.45
CA ASP A 379 -7.27 -31.46 -3.77
C ASP A 379 -7.75 -30.25 -4.59
N TYR A 380 -7.29 -29.04 -4.25
CA TYR A 380 -7.63 -27.83 -5.00
C TYR A 380 -7.17 -27.93 -6.46
N SER A 381 -8.13 -28.09 -7.37
CA SER A 381 -7.83 -28.30 -8.80
C SER A 381 -7.21 -27.08 -9.48
N GLY A 382 -7.54 -25.86 -8.98
CA GLY A 382 -7.19 -24.58 -9.59
C GLY A 382 -7.58 -24.47 -11.06
N SER A 383 -8.65 -25.14 -11.50
CA SER A 383 -8.98 -25.21 -12.93
C SER A 383 -9.31 -23.87 -13.56
N HIS A 384 -9.90 -22.92 -12.82
CA HIS A 384 -10.15 -21.57 -13.32
C HIS A 384 -8.84 -20.81 -13.53
N ILE A 385 -7.91 -20.84 -12.55
CA ILE A 385 -6.56 -20.26 -12.67
C ILE A 385 -5.82 -20.83 -13.87
N LYS A 386 -5.77 -22.15 -14.01
CA LYS A 386 -5.13 -22.81 -15.16
C LYS A 386 -5.76 -22.41 -16.50
N ASN A 387 -7.09 -22.27 -16.54
CA ASN A 387 -7.79 -21.84 -17.75
C ASN A 387 -7.50 -20.37 -18.08
N ALA A 388 -7.53 -19.48 -17.08
CA ALA A 388 -7.23 -18.05 -17.21
C ALA A 388 -5.80 -17.86 -17.73
N LYS A 389 -4.81 -18.49 -17.08
CA LYS A 389 -3.41 -18.52 -17.55
C LYS A 389 -3.28 -19.03 -18.98
N SER A 390 -3.88 -20.18 -19.30
CA SER A 390 -3.80 -20.75 -20.65
C SER A 390 -4.45 -19.90 -21.74
N SER A 391 -5.36 -19.01 -21.35
CA SER A 391 -6.07 -18.08 -22.24
C SER A 391 -5.35 -16.73 -22.37
N GLY A 392 -4.32 -16.48 -21.55
CA GLY A 392 -3.64 -15.18 -21.47
C GLY A 392 -4.46 -14.10 -20.76
N ASN A 393 -5.38 -14.51 -19.87
CA ASN A 393 -6.26 -13.62 -19.10
C ASN A 393 -6.00 -13.77 -17.59
N LEU A 394 -4.74 -14.00 -17.20
CA LEU A 394 -4.32 -14.01 -15.80
C LEU A 394 -3.06 -13.16 -15.73
N ASP A 395 -3.15 -12.04 -15.02
CA ASP A 395 -2.01 -11.16 -14.77
C ASP A 395 -1.44 -11.41 -13.36
N ALA A 396 -2.31 -11.73 -12.38
CA ALA A 396 -1.90 -12.13 -11.05
C ALA A 396 -2.91 -13.08 -10.39
N TRP A 397 -2.42 -13.95 -9.50
CA TRP A 397 -3.22 -14.77 -8.61
C TRP A 397 -2.76 -14.55 -7.16
N MET A 398 -3.54 -13.76 -6.42
CA MET A 398 -3.19 -13.29 -5.08
C MET A 398 -3.89 -14.12 -4.01
N ILE A 399 -3.12 -14.83 -3.19
CA ILE A 399 -3.68 -15.80 -2.24
C ILE A 399 -3.08 -15.72 -0.85
N HIS A 400 -3.92 -15.82 0.18
CA HIS A 400 -3.42 -16.01 1.53
C HIS A 400 -3.03 -17.48 1.74
N LEU A 401 -1.73 -17.74 1.90
CA LEU A 401 -1.19 -19.09 2.00
C LEU A 401 -0.10 -19.13 3.06
N ALA A 402 -0.05 -20.24 3.81
CA ALA A 402 0.99 -20.46 4.82
C ALA A 402 1.04 -19.37 5.91
N GLU A 403 -0.13 -18.82 6.25
CA GLU A 403 -0.31 -17.80 7.29
C GLU A 403 -0.37 -18.44 8.68
N GLY A 404 0.82 -18.62 9.23
CA GLY A 404 1.13 -19.14 10.55
C GLY A 404 2.63 -19.40 10.70
N ILE A 405 3.04 -20.02 11.80
CA ILE A 405 4.44 -20.36 12.13
C ILE A 405 4.62 -21.87 12.32
N ASP A 406 3.67 -22.67 11.82
CA ASP A 406 3.60 -24.11 12.04
C ASP A 406 3.59 -24.91 10.73
N GLU A 407 3.98 -26.19 10.84
CA GLU A 407 4.05 -27.10 9.70
C GLU A 407 2.72 -27.26 8.94
N PRO A 408 1.54 -27.34 9.59
CA PRO A 408 0.27 -27.34 8.87
C PRO A 408 0.07 -26.14 7.94
N SER A 409 0.47 -24.93 8.37
CA SER A 409 0.45 -23.75 7.51
C SER A 409 1.42 -23.88 6.35
N ARG A 410 2.68 -24.30 6.60
CA ARG A 410 3.66 -24.55 5.52
C ARG A 410 3.14 -25.57 4.49
N ALA A 411 2.45 -26.61 4.96
CA ALA A 411 1.91 -27.68 4.11
C ALA A 411 0.82 -27.24 3.13
N GLU A 412 0.21 -26.06 3.32
CA GLU A 412 -0.70 -25.49 2.30
C GLU A 412 0.01 -25.27 0.96
N PHE A 413 1.31 -24.98 0.98
CA PHE A 413 2.12 -24.84 -0.23
C PHE A 413 2.23 -26.16 -1.02
N ASP A 414 2.23 -27.30 -0.34
CA ASP A 414 2.28 -28.61 -1.01
C ASP A 414 1.04 -28.84 -1.89
N ALA A 415 -0.11 -28.27 -1.52
CA ALA A 415 -1.31 -28.36 -2.34
C ALA A 415 -1.11 -27.65 -3.69
N LEU A 416 -0.41 -26.50 -3.72
CA LEU A 416 -0.08 -25.82 -4.97
C LEU A 416 0.90 -26.64 -5.81
N VAL A 417 1.95 -27.19 -5.18
CA VAL A 417 2.95 -28.04 -5.87
C VAL A 417 2.29 -29.27 -6.48
N ASN A 418 1.46 -29.98 -5.71
CA ASN A 418 0.81 -31.22 -6.15
C ASN A 418 -0.21 -31.01 -7.28
N ASN A 419 -0.68 -29.77 -7.45
CA ASN A 419 -1.67 -29.40 -8.44
C ASN A 419 -1.11 -28.51 -9.55
N ASP A 420 0.21 -28.37 -9.72
CA ASP A 420 0.83 -27.53 -10.77
C ASP A 420 0.32 -26.07 -10.75
N LEU A 421 0.27 -25.48 -9.54
CA LEU A 421 -0.22 -24.11 -9.30
C LEU A 421 0.87 -23.15 -8.78
N VAL A 422 2.12 -23.60 -8.71
CA VAL A 422 3.27 -22.71 -8.52
C VAL A 422 3.65 -22.18 -9.90
N ILE A 423 3.14 -20.98 -10.21
CA ILE A 423 3.20 -20.29 -11.51
C ILE A 423 3.77 -18.88 -11.32
N ASP A 424 4.21 -18.24 -12.40
CA ASP A 424 4.70 -16.86 -12.45
C ASP A 424 3.68 -15.83 -11.96
N GLU A 425 2.39 -15.98 -12.26
CA GLU A 425 1.37 -15.05 -11.77
C GLU A 425 1.07 -15.21 -10.27
N LEU A 426 1.68 -16.17 -9.57
CA LEU A 426 1.39 -16.43 -8.16
C LEU A 426 1.98 -15.34 -7.27
N ILE A 427 1.11 -14.76 -6.45
CA ILE A 427 1.47 -13.83 -5.38
C ILE A 427 0.99 -14.43 -4.06
N ILE A 428 1.93 -14.87 -3.22
CA ILE A 428 1.60 -15.40 -1.89
C ILE A 428 1.54 -14.25 -0.89
N ILE A 429 0.43 -14.16 -0.18
CA ILE A 429 0.22 -13.22 0.91
C ILE A 429 0.60 -13.89 2.24
N HIS A 430 1.33 -13.16 3.07
CA HIS A 430 1.96 -13.57 4.33
C HIS A 430 3.13 -14.53 4.14
N GLY A 431 2.88 -15.75 3.69
CA GLY A 431 3.92 -16.78 3.52
C GLY A 431 4.75 -17.05 4.79
N THR A 432 4.21 -16.80 5.98
CA THR A 432 5.00 -16.75 7.22
C THR A 432 5.59 -18.10 7.63
N ALA A 433 4.95 -19.22 7.26
CA ALA A 433 5.46 -20.56 7.55
C ALA A 433 6.40 -21.08 6.45
N LEU A 434 6.57 -20.35 5.34
CA LEU A 434 7.41 -20.80 4.23
C LEU A 434 8.90 -20.76 4.61
N THR A 435 9.65 -21.70 4.05
CA THR A 435 11.10 -21.80 4.27
C THR A 435 11.86 -21.53 2.98
N SER A 436 13.19 -21.52 3.04
CA SER A 436 14.06 -21.42 1.87
C SER A 436 13.74 -22.45 0.77
N ASN A 437 13.18 -23.62 1.11
CA ASN A 437 12.77 -24.62 0.12
C ASN A 437 11.56 -24.17 -0.72
N GLU A 438 10.55 -23.58 -0.07
CA GLU A 438 9.36 -23.06 -0.74
C GLU A 438 9.70 -21.77 -1.52
N PHE A 439 10.48 -20.85 -0.94
CA PHE A 439 10.93 -19.65 -1.63
C PHE A 439 11.78 -19.97 -2.86
N SER A 440 12.66 -20.97 -2.80
CA SER A 440 13.41 -21.43 -3.98
C SER A 440 12.50 -21.92 -5.12
N ARG A 441 11.32 -22.46 -4.81
CA ARG A 441 10.34 -22.89 -5.82
C ARG A 441 9.55 -21.73 -6.39
N MET A 442 9.24 -20.73 -5.56
CA MET A 442 8.61 -19.48 -6.00
C MET A 442 9.54 -18.73 -6.96
N ALA A 443 10.80 -18.51 -6.57
CA ALA A 443 11.78 -17.83 -7.41
C ALA A 443 12.05 -18.55 -8.73
N ALA A 444 12.01 -19.89 -8.75
CA ALA A 444 12.19 -20.67 -9.98
C ALA A 444 11.13 -20.42 -11.06
N VAL A 445 9.98 -19.84 -10.68
CA VAL A 445 8.90 -19.46 -11.61
C VAL A 445 8.61 -17.97 -11.61
N ASP A 446 9.38 -17.12 -10.91
CA ASP A 446 9.11 -15.68 -10.79
C ASP A 446 7.81 -15.32 -10.03
N ALA A 447 7.42 -16.15 -9.06
CA ALA A 447 6.34 -15.85 -8.12
C ALA A 447 6.83 -14.90 -7.00
N SER A 448 5.92 -14.11 -6.43
CA SER A 448 6.25 -13.09 -5.43
C SER A 448 5.58 -13.31 -4.06
N LEU A 449 6.02 -12.51 -3.08
CA LEU A 449 5.56 -12.53 -1.69
C LEU A 449 5.07 -11.15 -1.28
N VAL A 450 3.87 -11.07 -0.68
CA VAL A 450 3.40 -9.91 0.07
C VAL A 450 3.67 -10.13 1.56
N TRP A 451 4.52 -9.28 2.12
CA TRP A 451 4.95 -9.26 3.50
C TRP A 451 4.13 -8.24 4.31
N SER A 452 3.52 -8.70 5.40
CA SER A 452 2.68 -7.89 6.30
C SER A 452 3.19 -8.01 7.73
N PRO A 453 4.38 -7.45 8.03
CA PRO A 453 5.06 -7.71 9.29
C PRO A 453 4.23 -7.31 10.51
N MET A 454 3.51 -6.18 10.51
CA MET A 454 2.74 -5.77 11.69
C MET A 454 1.65 -6.79 12.03
N SER A 455 0.89 -7.24 11.01
CA SER A 455 -0.14 -8.26 11.16
C SER A 455 0.44 -9.57 11.69
N ASN A 456 1.56 -10.03 11.11
CA ASN A 456 2.23 -11.26 11.52
C ASN A 456 2.75 -11.18 12.96
N LEU A 457 3.43 -10.09 13.31
CA LEU A 457 3.99 -9.90 14.64
C LEU A 457 2.90 -9.79 15.71
N LEU A 458 1.79 -9.11 15.41
CA LEU A 458 0.68 -8.96 16.35
C LEU A 458 -0.03 -10.30 16.60
N LEU A 459 -0.20 -11.14 15.57
CA LEU A 459 -0.92 -12.42 15.69
C LEU A 459 -0.02 -13.59 16.15
N TYR A 460 1.21 -13.66 15.65
CA TYR A 460 2.07 -14.84 15.75
C TYR A 460 3.36 -14.61 16.55
N GLY A 461 3.70 -13.35 16.83
CA GLY A 461 4.96 -12.98 17.49
C GLY A 461 6.21 -13.12 16.61
N ASP A 462 6.03 -13.56 15.37
CA ASP A 462 7.08 -13.70 14.36
C ASP A 462 6.51 -13.37 12.97
N THR A 463 7.38 -13.24 11.97
CA THR A 463 7.00 -12.92 10.59
C THR A 463 7.70 -13.84 9.59
N ALA A 464 7.44 -13.65 8.30
CA ALA A 464 8.05 -14.45 7.24
C ALA A 464 9.58 -14.38 7.29
N ASP A 465 10.25 -15.46 6.88
CA ASP A 465 11.71 -15.49 6.72
C ASP A 465 12.11 -14.72 5.45
N ILE A 466 12.05 -13.39 5.57
CA ILE A 466 12.32 -12.45 4.47
C ILE A 466 13.78 -12.53 4.00
N ALA A 467 14.71 -12.87 4.88
CA ALA A 467 16.09 -13.14 4.48
C ALA A 467 16.16 -14.33 3.52
N ALA A 468 15.47 -15.44 3.83
CA ALA A 468 15.42 -16.60 2.93
C ALA A 468 14.66 -16.32 1.62
N ALA A 469 13.62 -15.49 1.65
CA ALA A 469 12.90 -15.07 0.44
C ALA A 469 13.80 -14.26 -0.50
N ASP A 470 14.53 -13.28 0.04
CA ASP A 470 15.47 -12.45 -0.70
C ASP A 470 16.68 -13.27 -1.21
N GLU A 471 17.25 -14.17 -0.40
CA GLU A 471 18.32 -15.08 -0.84
C GLU A 471 17.91 -15.99 -2.00
N ALA A 472 16.63 -16.36 -2.06
CA ALA A 472 16.08 -17.13 -3.16
C ALA A 472 15.84 -16.28 -4.42
N GLY A 473 15.77 -14.95 -4.29
CA GLY A 473 15.41 -14.02 -5.37
C GLY A 473 13.90 -13.87 -5.58
N VAL A 474 13.10 -14.07 -4.52
CA VAL A 474 11.65 -13.81 -4.56
C VAL A 474 11.40 -12.30 -4.48
N SER A 475 10.58 -11.76 -5.39
CA SER A 475 10.13 -10.37 -5.28
C SER A 475 9.26 -10.18 -4.04
N ILE A 476 9.58 -9.17 -3.22
CA ILE A 476 8.91 -8.90 -1.93
C ILE A 476 8.14 -7.57 -2.04
N HIS A 477 6.89 -7.55 -1.58
CA HIS A 477 6.05 -6.37 -1.46
C HIS A 477 5.70 -6.15 0.01
N ILE A 478 5.56 -4.91 0.46
CA ILE A 478 5.10 -4.60 1.83
C ILE A 478 3.65 -4.11 1.77
N SER A 479 2.76 -4.70 2.57
CA SER A 479 1.35 -4.29 2.64
C SER A 479 0.72 -4.57 4.00
N PRO A 480 -0.19 -3.70 4.48
CA PRO A 480 -0.71 -3.75 5.85
C PRO A 480 -1.69 -4.88 6.16
N ASP A 481 -2.23 -5.62 5.18
CA ASP A 481 -3.26 -6.67 5.37
C ASP A 481 -4.62 -6.13 5.82
N TRP A 482 -4.76 -5.60 7.03
CA TRP A 482 -6.03 -5.08 7.54
C TRP A 482 -5.83 -4.45 8.89
N ASN A 483 -6.69 -3.50 9.18
CA ASN A 483 -6.57 -2.67 10.36
C ASN A 483 -6.66 -3.39 11.73
N PRO A 484 -7.40 -4.50 11.89
CA PRO A 484 -7.41 -5.27 13.12
C PRO A 484 -6.06 -5.84 13.57
N SER A 485 -5.09 -6.04 12.67
CA SER A 485 -3.76 -6.50 13.08
C SER A 485 -2.57 -5.84 12.37
N GLY A 486 -2.77 -5.16 11.25
CA GLY A 486 -1.72 -4.42 10.55
C GLY A 486 -1.89 -2.90 10.58
N ALA A 487 -1.00 -2.20 9.88
CA ALA A 487 -0.96 -0.74 9.90
C ALA A 487 -2.12 -0.10 9.11
N LYS A 488 -2.29 1.22 9.28
CA LYS A 488 -3.39 1.95 8.62
C LYS A 488 -3.20 2.14 7.11
N SER A 489 -1.95 2.06 6.64
CA SER A 489 -1.55 2.21 5.24
C SER A 489 -0.14 1.66 5.02
N VAL A 490 0.28 1.54 3.77
CA VAL A 490 1.63 1.09 3.38
C VAL A 490 2.72 2.00 3.94
N LEU A 491 2.48 3.32 4.00
CA LEU A 491 3.39 4.30 4.61
C LEU A 491 3.68 3.99 6.07
N HIS A 492 2.72 3.40 6.80
CA HIS A 492 2.91 3.03 8.19
C HIS A 492 3.47 1.62 8.33
N GLU A 493 3.09 0.69 7.44
CA GLU A 493 3.61 -0.69 7.44
C GLU A 493 5.13 -0.74 7.18
N VAL A 494 5.63 0.11 6.28
CA VAL A 494 7.08 0.16 5.95
C VAL A 494 7.96 0.47 7.16
N LYS A 495 7.46 1.18 8.18
CA LYS A 495 8.23 1.47 9.41
C LYS A 495 8.46 0.23 10.26
N ILE A 496 7.52 -0.73 10.22
CA ILE A 496 7.69 -2.03 10.88
C ILE A 496 8.70 -2.87 10.10
N ALA A 497 8.62 -2.86 8.76
CA ALA A 497 9.59 -3.53 7.90
C ALA A 497 11.02 -2.98 8.10
N ASP A 498 11.16 -1.65 8.12
CA ASP A 498 12.41 -0.93 8.37
C ASP A 498 12.99 -1.23 9.76
N TRP A 499 12.13 -1.20 10.79
CA TRP A 499 12.55 -1.57 12.14
C TRP A 499 13.04 -3.03 12.18
N TRP A 500 12.34 -3.94 11.50
CA TRP A 500 12.72 -5.35 11.42
C TRP A 500 14.04 -5.54 10.69
N ASP A 501 14.25 -4.84 9.58
CA ASP A 501 15.48 -4.92 8.81
C ASP A 501 16.70 -4.48 9.63
N SER A 502 16.63 -3.31 10.25
CA SER A 502 17.76 -2.80 11.05
C SER A 502 18.02 -3.56 12.34
N ASN A 503 16.97 -4.08 13.00
CA ASN A 503 17.13 -4.69 14.33
C ASN A 503 17.24 -6.22 14.30
N VAL A 504 16.81 -6.87 13.22
CA VAL A 504 16.75 -8.33 13.11
C VAL A 504 17.53 -8.87 11.92
N LEU A 505 17.39 -8.25 10.74
CA LEU A 505 18.03 -8.73 9.51
C LEU A 505 19.47 -8.21 9.33
N GLY A 506 19.80 -7.10 10.00
CA GLY A 506 21.13 -6.50 9.97
C GLY A 506 21.34 -5.56 8.79
N ASP A 507 20.36 -4.68 8.53
CA ASP A 507 20.35 -3.71 7.43
C ASP A 507 20.54 -4.40 6.08
N ARG A 508 19.71 -5.43 5.82
CA ARG A 508 19.81 -6.26 4.63
C ARG A 508 19.37 -5.50 3.38
N PHE A 509 18.35 -4.65 3.50
CA PHE A 509 17.79 -3.91 2.38
C PHE A 509 18.26 -2.46 2.39
N THR A 510 18.57 -1.96 1.20
CA THR A 510 18.78 -0.52 1.02
C THR A 510 17.46 0.24 1.10
N ASP A 511 17.50 1.53 1.44
CA ASP A 511 16.30 2.37 1.41
C ASP A 511 15.60 2.36 0.03
N PHE A 512 16.37 2.24 -1.05
CA PHE A 512 15.82 2.13 -2.41
C PHE A 512 15.03 0.83 -2.60
N GLU A 513 15.58 -0.31 -2.19
CA GLU A 513 14.89 -1.60 -2.27
C GLU A 513 13.61 -1.57 -1.43
N MET A 514 13.65 -0.99 -0.24
CA MET A 514 12.46 -0.82 0.60
C MET A 514 11.41 0.08 -0.06
N ALA A 515 11.82 1.16 -0.72
CA ALA A 515 10.93 1.99 -1.53
C ALA A 515 10.34 1.21 -2.73
N GLN A 516 11.11 0.31 -3.36
CA GLN A 516 10.60 -0.57 -4.42
C GLN A 516 9.53 -1.55 -3.90
N MET A 517 9.69 -2.09 -2.68
CA MET A 517 8.71 -3.00 -2.05
C MET A 517 7.34 -2.34 -1.83
N ILE A 518 7.26 -1.01 -1.76
CA ILE A 518 6.02 -0.24 -1.58
C ILE A 518 5.57 0.50 -2.85
N THR A 519 6.28 0.33 -3.97
CA THR A 519 5.95 0.96 -5.26
C THR A 519 6.06 -0.03 -6.42
N THR A 520 7.25 -0.20 -7.00
CA THR A 520 7.44 -0.88 -8.29
C THR A 520 7.23 -2.38 -8.25
N ASN A 521 7.60 -3.06 -7.16
CA ASN A 521 7.59 -4.53 -7.13
C ASN A 521 6.19 -5.09 -7.36
N ALA A 522 5.20 -4.52 -6.65
CA ALA A 522 3.80 -4.91 -6.79
C ALA A 522 3.27 -4.68 -8.21
N ILE A 523 3.58 -3.52 -8.78
CA ILE A 523 3.13 -3.14 -10.13
C ILE A 523 3.72 -4.04 -11.21
N ASP A 524 5.00 -4.38 -11.10
CA ASP A 524 5.65 -5.24 -12.07
C ASP A 524 5.07 -6.66 -12.01
N GLN A 525 4.78 -7.16 -10.81
CA GLN A 525 4.19 -8.49 -10.66
C GLN A 525 2.75 -8.60 -11.19
N VAL A 526 1.93 -7.55 -11.01
CA VAL A 526 0.53 -7.55 -11.50
C VAL A 526 0.42 -7.11 -12.96
N GLY A 527 1.54 -6.96 -13.68
CA GLY A 527 1.56 -6.60 -15.10
C GLY A 527 1.21 -5.14 -15.39
N TRP A 528 1.36 -4.24 -14.42
CA TRP A 528 0.95 -2.83 -14.52
C TRP A 528 2.10 -1.85 -14.82
N THR A 529 3.29 -2.35 -15.15
CA THR A 529 4.51 -1.55 -15.42
C THR A 529 4.30 -0.41 -16.43
N ASP A 530 3.45 -0.62 -17.43
CA ASP A 530 3.17 0.36 -18.49
C ASP A 530 2.09 1.39 -18.11
N TYR A 531 1.51 1.28 -16.91
CA TYR A 531 0.38 2.10 -16.49
C TYR A 531 0.68 2.98 -15.27
N VAL A 532 1.37 2.47 -14.24
CA VAL A 532 1.61 3.16 -12.95
C VAL A 532 2.94 2.74 -12.31
N GLY A 533 3.20 3.17 -11.07
CA GLY A 533 4.35 2.72 -10.26
C GLY A 533 5.68 3.41 -10.56
N ARG A 534 5.75 4.23 -11.62
CA ARG A 534 6.92 5.03 -11.99
C ARG A 534 6.49 6.41 -12.50
N ILE A 535 7.33 7.43 -12.33
CA ILE A 535 7.07 8.77 -12.89
C ILE A 535 7.72 8.83 -14.26
N LYS A 536 6.95 8.49 -15.30
CA LYS A 536 7.43 8.38 -16.68
C LYS A 536 6.34 8.77 -17.66
N ALA A 537 6.73 9.36 -18.79
CA ALA A 537 5.80 9.71 -19.86
C ALA A 537 4.98 8.49 -20.33
N GLY A 538 3.67 8.67 -20.46
CA GLY A 538 2.69 7.66 -20.86
C GLY A 538 1.95 6.97 -19.71
N LEU A 539 2.47 7.05 -18.48
CA LEU A 539 1.87 6.43 -17.29
C LEU A 539 0.81 7.36 -16.69
N ALA A 540 -0.13 6.81 -15.93
CA ALA A 540 -1.10 7.59 -15.17
C ALA A 540 -0.39 8.43 -14.09
N ALA A 541 -0.90 9.63 -13.84
CA ALA A 541 -0.39 10.55 -12.83
C ALA A 541 -0.88 10.16 -11.43
N ASP A 542 -0.47 8.97 -11.00
CA ASP A 542 -0.63 8.44 -9.65
C ASP A 542 0.62 8.83 -8.84
N LEU A 543 0.53 9.91 -8.07
CA LEU A 543 1.70 10.59 -7.49
C LEU A 543 1.50 10.84 -6.00
N LEU A 544 2.59 10.76 -5.25
CA LEU A 544 2.70 11.14 -3.85
C LEU A 544 3.73 12.26 -3.72
N VAL A 545 3.40 13.33 -3.02
CA VAL A 545 4.32 14.39 -2.61
C VAL A 545 4.48 14.35 -1.11
N VAL A 546 5.72 14.32 -0.64
CA VAL A 546 6.10 14.36 0.77
C VAL A 546 6.99 15.57 1.04
N ASP A 547 6.91 16.16 2.24
CA ASP A 547 7.88 17.14 2.70
C ASP A 547 9.33 16.64 2.55
N SER A 548 10.26 17.56 2.30
CA SER A 548 11.68 17.24 2.18
C SER A 548 12.41 17.53 3.49
N PHE A 549 12.73 16.49 4.23
CA PHE A 549 13.42 16.57 5.52
C PHE A 549 14.62 15.62 5.62
N HIS A 550 14.90 14.86 4.56
CA HIS A 550 16.08 14.01 4.47
C HIS A 550 16.75 14.12 3.08
N SER A 551 18.08 14.08 3.04
CA SER A 551 18.84 14.23 1.78
C SER A 551 18.79 13.00 0.89
N ASN A 552 18.79 11.80 1.48
CA ASN A 552 18.41 10.58 0.78
C ASN A 552 16.88 10.56 0.62
N PRO A 553 16.36 10.62 -0.63
CA PRO A 553 14.92 10.66 -0.87
C PRO A 553 14.22 9.35 -0.46
N TYR A 554 14.90 8.21 -0.56
CA TYR A 554 14.27 6.93 -0.18
C TYR A 554 14.07 6.84 1.33
N ARG A 555 15.06 7.31 2.11
CA ARG A 555 14.93 7.46 3.56
C ARG A 555 13.84 8.46 3.95
N ASN A 556 13.75 9.58 3.21
CA ASN A 556 12.68 10.57 3.37
C ASN A 556 11.29 9.92 3.23
N LEU A 557 11.11 9.02 2.26
CA LEU A 557 9.85 8.31 2.06
C LEU A 557 9.54 7.33 3.20
N ILE A 558 10.53 6.56 3.66
CA ILE A 558 10.36 5.55 4.72
C ILE A 558 9.98 6.21 6.06
N GLU A 559 10.58 7.35 6.40
CA GLU A 559 10.36 8.06 7.67
C GLU A 559 9.13 8.97 7.67
N ALA A 560 8.55 9.28 6.51
CA ALA A 560 7.41 10.18 6.41
C ALA A 560 6.18 9.67 7.14
N VAL A 561 5.46 10.56 7.83
CA VAL A 561 4.21 10.26 8.55
C VAL A 561 3.07 11.09 8.00
N ASP A 562 1.84 10.92 8.51
CA ASP A 562 0.63 11.57 7.96
C ASP A 562 0.76 13.10 7.79
N PRO A 563 1.37 13.85 8.75
CA PRO A 563 1.63 15.28 8.58
C PRO A 563 2.52 15.65 7.40
N ASP A 564 3.44 14.78 6.98
CA ASP A 564 4.43 15.08 5.93
C ASP A 564 3.87 14.88 4.52
N VAL A 565 2.71 14.22 4.37
CA VAL A 565 2.07 14.00 3.07
C VAL A 565 1.43 15.28 2.58
N ARG A 566 1.99 15.86 1.52
CA ARG A 566 1.58 17.17 0.98
C ARG A 566 0.53 17.10 -0.10
N LEU A 567 0.58 16.07 -0.94
CA LEU A 567 -0.34 15.91 -2.07
C LEU A 567 -0.35 14.46 -2.52
N VAL A 568 -1.53 13.95 -2.83
CA VAL A 568 -1.74 12.66 -3.46
C VAL A 568 -2.66 12.86 -4.65
N THR A 569 -2.23 12.39 -5.81
CA THR A 569 -3.02 12.40 -7.03
C THR A 569 -3.28 10.98 -7.51
N VAL A 570 -4.48 10.73 -8.01
CA VAL A 570 -4.85 9.46 -8.68
C VAL A 570 -5.39 9.81 -10.06
N GLY A 571 -4.75 9.28 -11.11
CA GLY A 571 -5.08 9.66 -12.49
C GLY A 571 -5.02 11.17 -12.72
N GLY A 572 -4.09 11.86 -12.04
CA GLY A 572 -3.93 13.32 -12.10
C GLY A 572 -4.95 14.14 -11.32
N ILE A 573 -5.95 13.53 -10.68
CA ILE A 573 -6.91 14.22 -9.81
C ILE A 573 -6.28 14.35 -8.42
N ALA A 574 -6.22 15.56 -7.87
CA ALA A 574 -5.78 15.78 -6.49
C ALA A 574 -6.89 15.34 -5.53
N VAL A 575 -6.63 14.27 -4.75
CA VAL A 575 -7.63 13.66 -3.85
C VAL A 575 -7.34 13.93 -2.38
N PHE A 576 -6.10 14.22 -2.01
CA PHE A 576 -5.69 14.51 -0.63
C PHE A 576 -4.43 15.38 -0.60
N GLY A 577 -4.31 16.28 0.38
CA GLY A 577 -3.09 17.05 0.57
C GLY A 577 -3.24 18.27 1.47
N ASP A 578 -2.20 19.10 1.48
CA ASP A 578 -2.17 20.41 2.14
C ASP A 578 -3.16 21.38 1.50
N ALA A 579 -3.71 22.28 2.32
CA ALA A 579 -4.75 23.21 1.89
C ALA A 579 -4.29 24.19 0.79
N ASP A 580 -3.00 24.52 0.75
CA ASP A 580 -2.41 25.40 -0.28
C ASP A 580 -2.31 24.72 -1.65
N LEU A 581 -1.96 23.43 -1.69
CA LEU A 581 -1.92 22.63 -2.92
C LEU A 581 -3.32 22.24 -3.38
N MET A 582 -4.15 21.72 -2.48
CA MET A 582 -5.53 21.32 -2.82
C MET A 582 -6.36 22.51 -3.29
N GLY A 583 -6.18 23.71 -2.70
CA GLY A 583 -6.87 24.92 -3.14
C GLY A 583 -6.50 25.41 -4.55
N GLN A 584 -5.41 24.90 -5.13
CA GLN A 584 -5.01 25.14 -6.53
C GLN A 584 -5.52 24.05 -7.49
N MET A 585 -5.83 22.85 -6.98
CA MET A 585 -6.03 21.64 -7.79
C MET A 585 -7.40 20.99 -7.70
N SER A 586 -8.17 21.29 -6.65
CA SER A 586 -9.53 20.76 -6.45
C SER A 586 -10.53 21.92 -6.33
N ASP A 587 -11.70 21.75 -6.93
CA ASP A 587 -12.77 22.75 -6.95
C ASP A 587 -13.59 22.78 -5.65
N ASP A 588 -13.66 21.66 -4.92
CA ASP A 588 -14.51 21.52 -3.73
C ASP A 588 -13.88 20.64 -2.61
N PRO A 589 -12.64 20.94 -2.18
CA PRO A 589 -11.98 20.15 -1.14
C PRO A 589 -12.62 20.39 0.24
N GLU A 590 -12.71 19.32 1.04
CA GLU A 590 -13.15 19.32 2.42
C GLU A 590 -11.94 19.33 3.37
N VAL A 591 -11.98 20.18 4.41
CA VAL A 591 -10.93 20.19 5.45
C VAL A 591 -11.18 19.06 6.45
N ILE A 592 -10.15 18.26 6.70
CA ILE A 592 -10.14 17.22 7.74
C ILE A 592 -9.07 17.53 8.79
N SER A 593 -9.35 17.17 10.05
CA SER A 593 -8.50 17.53 11.19
C SER A 593 -8.04 16.30 11.96
N ALA A 594 -6.80 16.37 12.44
CA ALA A 594 -6.17 15.39 13.31
C ALA A 594 -5.48 16.12 14.49
N PRO A 595 -5.01 15.40 15.53
CA PRO A 595 -4.23 16.01 16.60
C PRO A 595 -2.97 16.69 16.07
N GLY A 596 -2.94 18.03 16.11
CA GLY A 596 -1.75 18.83 15.78
C GLY A 596 -1.62 19.26 14.31
N PHE A 597 -2.45 18.76 13.39
CA PHE A 597 -2.39 19.13 11.97
C PHE A 597 -3.76 19.07 11.27
N GLN A 598 -3.85 19.72 10.11
CA GLN A 598 -5.04 19.72 9.25
C GLN A 598 -4.62 19.43 7.82
N LYS A 599 -5.50 18.75 7.09
CA LYS A 599 -5.33 18.43 5.67
C LYS A 599 -6.64 18.70 4.94
N THR A 600 -6.62 18.56 3.63
CA THR A 600 -7.77 18.71 2.74
C THR A 600 -7.92 17.47 1.89
N ILE A 601 -9.16 17.10 1.59
CA ILE A 601 -9.50 15.89 0.86
C ILE A 601 -10.63 16.17 -0.13
N ASP A 602 -10.64 15.49 -1.26
CA ASP A 602 -11.74 15.50 -2.21
C ASP A 602 -12.28 14.08 -2.40
N VAL A 603 -13.44 13.81 -1.80
CA VAL A 603 -14.10 12.49 -1.84
C VAL A 603 -15.45 12.52 -2.55
N ARG A 604 -15.80 13.66 -3.16
CA ARG A 604 -17.14 13.92 -3.68
C ARG A 604 -17.16 13.86 -5.20
N PHE A 605 -17.70 12.78 -5.73
CA PHE A 605 -17.76 12.52 -7.17
C PHE A 605 -19.21 12.37 -7.61
N GLN A 606 -19.65 13.24 -8.53
CA GLN A 606 -21.01 13.22 -9.06
C GLN A 606 -21.18 12.03 -10.02
N GLY A 607 -22.39 11.47 -10.04
CA GLY A 607 -22.70 10.28 -10.83
C GLY A 607 -22.17 8.97 -10.26
N VAL A 608 -21.32 9.01 -9.23
CA VAL A 608 -20.96 7.82 -8.46
C VAL A 608 -22.04 7.56 -7.39
N PRO A 609 -22.55 6.33 -7.26
CA PRO A 609 -23.44 5.98 -6.15
C PRO A 609 -22.79 6.21 -4.78
N GLY A 610 -23.50 6.88 -3.86
CA GLY A 610 -22.92 7.31 -2.58
C GLY A 610 -21.74 8.29 -2.73
N GLY A 611 -21.45 8.73 -3.97
CA GLY A 611 -20.37 9.60 -4.42
C GLY A 611 -20.36 10.97 -3.81
N THR A 612 -21.53 11.50 -3.44
CA THR A 612 -21.72 12.91 -3.09
C THR A 612 -21.62 13.21 -1.59
N SER A 613 -21.46 12.19 -0.74
CA SER A 613 -21.31 12.36 0.70
C SER A 613 -19.97 13.01 1.05
N SER A 614 -19.97 13.95 1.99
CA SER A 614 -18.73 14.47 2.57
C SER A 614 -18.06 13.42 3.46
N TYR A 615 -16.75 13.54 3.69
CA TYR A 615 -16.04 12.65 4.61
C TYR A 615 -16.54 12.80 6.05
N ALA A 616 -16.93 14.00 6.49
CA ALA A 616 -17.57 14.20 7.79
C ALA A 616 -18.91 13.44 7.90
N GLU A 617 -19.69 13.32 6.82
CA GLU A 617 -20.92 12.53 6.81
C GLU A 617 -20.63 11.03 6.86
N ILE A 618 -19.67 10.55 6.06
CA ILE A 618 -19.23 9.15 6.00
C ILE A 618 -18.73 8.70 7.38
N SER A 619 -17.72 9.39 7.92
CA SER A 619 -17.14 9.09 9.23
C SER A 619 -18.15 9.25 10.37
N GLY A 620 -19.07 10.23 10.28
CA GLY A 620 -20.15 10.42 11.24
C GLY A 620 -21.15 9.26 11.29
N ARG A 621 -21.51 8.68 10.13
CA ARG A 621 -22.38 7.49 10.05
C ARG A 621 -21.69 6.26 10.64
N LEU A 622 -20.42 6.03 10.29
CA LEU A 622 -19.63 4.91 10.83
C LEU A 622 -19.49 4.99 12.36
N GLN A 623 -19.11 6.16 12.88
CA GLN A 623 -19.00 6.40 14.33
C GLN A 623 -20.34 6.20 15.03
N SER A 624 -21.41 6.78 14.50
CA SER A 624 -22.76 6.63 15.05
C SER A 624 -23.20 5.16 15.07
N CYS A 625 -22.90 4.39 14.03
CA CYS A 625 -23.19 2.97 14.00
C CYS A 625 -22.40 2.22 15.07
N LEU A 626 -21.08 2.40 15.13
CA LEU A 626 -20.19 1.74 16.09
C LEU A 626 -20.58 2.04 17.55
N GLU A 627 -21.03 3.25 17.85
CA GLU A 627 -21.52 3.63 19.18
C GLU A 627 -22.83 2.93 19.57
N ASN A 628 -23.67 2.60 18.59
CA ASN A 628 -25.04 2.10 18.79
C ASN A 628 -25.24 0.63 18.44
N LEU A 629 -24.17 -0.11 18.12
CA LEU A 629 -24.24 -1.54 17.85
C LEU A 629 -24.92 -2.32 18.99
N SER A 630 -25.74 -3.30 18.63
CA SER A 630 -26.46 -4.17 19.58
C SER A 630 -25.54 -4.94 20.55
N ILE A 631 -24.29 -5.15 20.13
CA ILE A 631 -23.20 -5.79 20.90
C ILE A 631 -22.42 -4.82 21.81
N GLY A 632 -22.91 -3.59 21.95
CA GLY A 632 -22.30 -2.50 22.72
C GLY A 632 -21.36 -1.63 21.88
N PRO A 633 -21.03 -0.43 22.39
CA PRO A 633 -20.26 0.57 21.67
C PRO A 633 -18.85 0.07 21.34
N ARG A 634 -18.37 0.44 20.16
CA ARG A 634 -17.03 0.10 19.65
C ARG A 634 -16.26 1.35 19.27
N PRO A 635 -14.94 1.36 19.48
CA PRO A 635 -14.10 2.46 19.03
C PRO A 635 -14.07 2.52 17.49
N PHE A 636 -14.11 3.72 16.95
CA PHE A 636 -13.85 4.01 15.55
C PHE A 636 -12.35 4.21 15.33
N ASP A 637 -11.81 3.64 14.26
CA ASP A 637 -10.43 3.88 13.87
C ASP A 637 -10.31 5.13 12.99
N PRO A 638 -9.59 6.17 13.43
CA PRO A 638 -9.47 7.41 12.67
C PRO A 638 -8.57 7.26 11.44
N TRP A 639 -8.64 8.24 10.54
CA TRP A 639 -7.89 8.24 9.29
C TRP A 639 -6.37 8.44 9.43
N TYR A 640 -5.91 8.96 10.56
CA TYR A 640 -4.51 9.30 10.85
C TYR A 640 -3.86 8.29 11.79
N THR A 641 -2.55 8.07 11.66
CA THR A 641 -1.74 7.31 12.65
C THR A 641 -1.03 8.25 13.63
N TYR A 642 -0.44 9.35 13.15
CA TYR A 642 0.18 10.35 14.01
C TYR A 642 -0.83 10.93 15.02
N GLY A 643 -0.51 10.82 16.30
CA GLY A 643 -1.38 11.25 17.39
C GLY A 643 -2.51 10.27 17.75
N ASP A 644 -2.54 9.06 17.19
CA ASP A 644 -3.43 7.99 17.67
C ASP A 644 -2.81 7.25 18.87
N ASP A 645 -3.03 7.79 20.07
CA ASP A 645 -2.55 7.19 21.32
C ASP A 645 -2.98 5.74 21.50
N ARG A 646 -4.16 5.35 20.97
CA ARG A 646 -4.66 3.98 21.11
C ARG A 646 -3.84 3.03 20.23
N TYR A 647 -3.52 3.41 19.00
CA TYR A 647 -2.71 2.63 18.08
C TYR A 647 -1.37 2.24 18.73
N PHE A 648 -0.63 3.24 19.24
CA PHE A 648 0.67 3.00 19.89
C PHE A 648 0.54 2.30 21.23
N ASP A 649 -0.49 2.60 22.05
CA ASP A 649 -0.72 1.88 23.30
C ASP A 649 -0.91 0.38 23.03
N VAL A 650 -1.80 0.00 22.11
CA VAL A 650 -2.08 -1.42 21.83
C VAL A 650 -0.81 -2.17 21.39
N LEU A 651 -0.01 -1.59 20.49
CA LEU A 651 1.26 -2.19 20.05
C LEU A 651 2.28 -2.32 21.19
N ASN A 652 2.46 -1.27 21.99
CA ASN A 652 3.47 -1.23 23.06
C ASN A 652 3.20 -2.21 24.20
N ARG A 653 1.94 -2.63 24.40
CA ARG A 653 1.56 -3.62 25.42
C ARG A 653 1.08 -4.95 24.83
N SER A 654 1.20 -5.15 23.53
CA SER A 654 0.99 -6.45 22.90
C SER A 654 2.17 -7.38 23.18
N GLY A 655 1.90 -8.54 23.78
CA GLY A 655 2.96 -9.51 24.14
C GLY A 655 3.59 -10.20 22.94
N THR A 656 2.81 -10.44 21.89
CA THR A 656 3.26 -11.03 20.62
C THR A 656 4.07 -10.04 19.81
N PHE A 657 3.55 -8.81 19.63
CA PHE A 657 4.27 -7.78 18.88
C PHE A 657 5.65 -7.45 19.51
N GLN A 658 5.73 -7.51 20.83
CA GLN A 658 6.95 -7.28 21.62
C GLN A 658 7.73 -8.56 21.94
N HIS A 659 7.41 -9.70 21.32
CA HIS A 659 7.99 -11.00 21.68
C HIS A 659 9.53 -11.02 21.51
N ASP A 660 10.25 -11.18 22.62
CA ASP A 660 11.72 -11.15 22.70
C ASP A 660 12.38 -9.89 22.11
N ARG A 661 11.64 -8.77 22.04
CA ARG A 661 12.11 -7.50 21.48
C ARG A 661 11.52 -6.30 22.21
N SER A 662 11.88 -5.10 21.75
CA SER A 662 11.37 -3.83 22.29
C SER A 662 11.17 -2.85 21.13
N VAL A 663 10.05 -3.02 20.43
CA VAL A 663 9.66 -2.15 19.33
C VAL A 663 9.02 -0.89 19.92
N ASP A 664 9.61 0.27 19.67
CA ASP A 664 9.05 1.57 20.01
C ASP A 664 8.91 2.41 18.74
N LEU A 665 7.81 2.20 18.01
CA LEU A 665 7.57 2.89 16.75
C LEU A 665 7.44 4.41 16.95
N TRP A 666 6.86 4.85 18.07
CA TRP A 666 6.67 6.27 18.34
C TRP A 666 8.01 6.98 18.39
N SER A 667 8.90 6.55 19.29
CA SER A 667 10.20 7.20 19.47
C SER A 667 11.09 7.12 18.23
N ASN A 668 10.90 6.09 17.39
CA ASN A 668 11.72 5.89 16.20
C ASN A 668 11.26 6.72 14.99
N TYR A 669 9.95 6.95 14.82
CA TYR A 669 9.41 7.56 13.58
C TYR A 669 8.41 8.70 13.78
N TYR A 670 7.70 8.74 14.92
CA TYR A 670 6.58 9.68 15.13
C TYR A 670 6.86 10.75 16.19
N ASP A 671 7.99 10.69 16.92
CA ASP A 671 8.39 11.71 17.89
C ASP A 671 8.94 12.96 17.18
N ILE A 672 8.03 13.66 16.51
CA ILE A 672 8.34 14.79 15.62
C ILE A 672 7.70 16.08 16.13
N THR A 673 8.27 17.23 15.77
CA THR A 673 7.71 18.54 16.16
C THR A 673 7.00 19.23 15.01
N LEU A 674 5.72 19.56 15.20
CA LEU A 674 4.93 20.33 14.25
C LEU A 674 4.88 21.82 14.61
N ASP A 675 4.90 22.68 13.60
CA ASP A 675 4.66 24.12 13.72
C ASP A 675 3.16 24.45 13.89
N SER A 676 2.81 25.74 13.91
CA SER A 676 1.41 26.16 14.06
C SER A 676 0.50 25.84 12.87
N ASN A 677 1.08 25.51 11.72
CA ASN A 677 0.38 25.13 10.50
C ASN A 677 0.25 23.60 10.38
N GLY A 678 0.88 22.83 11.28
CA GLY A 678 0.89 21.37 11.23
C GLY A 678 2.02 20.80 10.37
N ASN A 679 3.01 21.62 9.99
CA ASN A 679 4.16 21.20 9.21
C ASN A 679 5.31 20.81 10.13
N ARG A 680 6.11 19.81 9.73
CA ARG A 680 7.30 19.38 10.48
C ARG A 680 8.31 20.54 10.62
N SER A 681 8.93 20.66 11.80
CA SER A 681 9.77 21.81 12.18
C SER A 681 11.02 21.47 13.00
N ASP A 682 11.22 20.20 13.33
CA ASP A 682 12.37 19.67 14.07
C ASP A 682 13.60 19.42 13.21
N VAL A 683 13.47 19.61 11.90
CA VAL A 683 14.50 19.42 10.88
C VAL A 683 14.45 20.57 9.90
N ASP A 684 15.63 21.02 9.45
CA ASP A 684 15.71 22.04 8.40
C ASP A 684 15.15 21.42 7.12
N ILE A 685 13.95 21.87 6.72
CA ILE A 685 13.32 21.45 5.46
C ILE A 685 14.29 21.79 4.33
N ILE A 686 14.72 20.76 3.59
CA ILE A 686 15.61 20.94 2.43
C ILE A 686 14.72 21.39 1.28
N VAL A 687 14.48 22.69 1.19
CA VAL A 687 13.69 23.27 0.10
C VAL A 687 14.55 23.30 -1.16
N PRO A 688 14.16 22.64 -2.27
CA PRO A 688 14.85 22.79 -3.55
C PRO A 688 14.84 24.27 -3.99
N PRO A 689 15.86 24.77 -4.69
CA PRO A 689 15.89 26.16 -5.14
C PRO A 689 14.67 26.45 -6.03
N VAL A 690 13.83 27.41 -5.61
CA VAL A 690 12.73 27.91 -6.44
C VAL A 690 13.30 28.95 -7.39
N ASP A 691 13.45 28.62 -8.68
CA ASP A 691 13.72 29.64 -9.72
C ASP A 691 12.41 30.32 -10.08
N ASP A 692 12.16 31.49 -9.49
CA ASP A 692 10.95 32.28 -9.72
C ASP A 692 11.01 33.14 -10.98
N GLY A 693 12.01 32.97 -11.86
CA GLY A 693 12.02 33.53 -13.22
C GLY A 693 11.81 35.05 -13.34
N GLN A 694 11.83 35.82 -12.24
CA GLN A 694 11.61 37.26 -12.27
C GLN A 694 12.95 37.98 -12.34
N GLY A 695 13.30 38.38 -13.56
CA GLY A 695 14.31 39.40 -13.79
C GLY A 695 13.94 40.70 -13.08
N ASP A 696 14.60 40.96 -11.95
CA ASP A 696 14.46 42.19 -11.17
C ASP A 696 14.92 43.40 -11.99
N THR A 697 13.94 44.20 -12.42
CA THR A 697 14.16 45.59 -12.84
C THR A 697 13.07 46.47 -12.24
N GLY A 698 13.29 46.98 -11.02
CA GLY A 698 12.38 48.00 -10.49
C GLY A 698 12.72 48.61 -9.13
N ASP A 699 13.61 49.60 -9.12
CA ASP A 699 13.80 50.59 -8.06
C ASP A 699 12.48 51.16 -7.47
N ASN A 700 12.26 51.03 -6.16
CA ASN A 700 11.96 52.16 -5.24
C ASN A 700 11.89 51.76 -3.73
N PRO A 701 12.16 52.70 -2.80
CA PRO A 701 12.76 52.46 -1.49
C PRO A 701 11.77 52.26 -0.32
N PRO A 702 12.26 51.83 0.88
CA PRO A 702 11.43 51.33 1.98
C PRO A 702 10.88 52.44 2.90
N VAL A 703 9.73 52.16 3.54
CA VAL A 703 9.18 52.96 4.64
C VAL A 703 9.70 52.40 5.96
N ASP A 704 10.65 53.13 6.53
CA ASP A 704 11.20 53.02 7.88
C ASP A 704 10.14 53.39 8.95
N ASN A 705 10.06 52.58 10.00
CA ASN A 705 9.66 53.02 11.34
C ASN A 705 10.65 52.39 12.33
N GLY A 706 11.68 53.15 12.65
CA GLY A 706 12.82 52.67 13.40
C GLY A 706 12.63 52.56 14.90
N GLN A 707 13.69 52.05 15.54
CA GLN A 707 14.31 52.71 16.68
C GLN A 707 15.74 52.19 16.90
N ASN A 708 16.64 53.16 16.99
CA ASN A 708 18.07 53.03 17.28
C ASN A 708 18.37 52.30 18.59
N ASP A 709 19.44 51.49 18.59
CA ASP A 709 20.54 51.77 19.51
C ASP A 709 21.91 51.50 18.84
N THR A 710 22.86 52.32 19.24
CA THR A 710 24.12 52.62 18.59
C THR A 710 25.31 51.89 19.20
N GLY A 711 26.29 51.47 18.39
CA GLY A 711 27.68 51.48 18.83
C GLY A 711 28.65 50.45 18.24
N ASN A 712 29.26 50.84 17.11
CA ASN A 712 30.71 50.93 16.90
C ASN A 712 31.29 50.08 15.75
N GLN A 713 31.83 50.81 14.78
CA GLN A 713 32.52 50.31 13.59
C GLN A 713 33.95 49.85 13.91
N ASN A 714 34.41 48.79 13.25
CA ASN A 714 35.72 48.76 12.62
C ASN A 714 35.73 47.77 11.45
N ASN A 715 36.45 48.16 10.41
CA ASN A 715 36.26 47.80 9.02
C ASN A 715 37.38 46.85 8.54
N GLY A 716 37.04 45.88 7.68
CA GLY A 716 37.93 45.44 6.60
C GLY A 716 38.29 43.95 6.53
N GLY A 717 37.80 43.27 5.48
CA GLY A 717 38.61 42.34 4.68
C GLY A 717 38.01 40.98 4.37
N SER A 718 37.62 40.81 3.10
CA SER A 718 37.42 39.57 2.32
C SER A 718 36.36 38.56 2.80
N ASP A 719 35.18 38.65 2.18
CA ASP A 719 34.25 37.54 2.00
C ASP A 719 34.85 36.55 0.97
N GLU A 720 35.44 35.48 1.46
CA GLU A 720 35.52 34.20 0.74
C GLU A 720 34.37 33.34 1.29
N PRO A 721 33.58 32.64 0.45
CA PRO A 721 32.60 31.70 0.97
C PRO A 721 33.38 30.48 1.51
N SER A 722 33.61 30.45 2.82
CA SER A 722 34.04 29.22 3.48
C SER A 722 32.82 28.29 3.54
N LEU A 723 32.81 27.28 2.65
CA LEU A 723 31.96 26.10 2.81
C LEU A 723 32.19 25.53 4.22
N SER A 724 31.13 25.41 5.02
CA SER A 724 31.22 24.75 6.31
C SER A 724 31.31 23.23 6.12
N GLU A 725 31.81 22.51 7.12
CA GLU A 725 31.96 21.05 7.07
C GLU A 725 30.60 20.33 6.88
N ASP A 726 29.50 21.03 7.17
CA ASP A 726 28.11 20.60 7.00
C ASP A 726 27.58 20.83 5.56
N ASP A 727 28.29 21.60 4.72
CA ASP A 727 27.91 21.93 3.33
C ASP A 727 28.57 21.02 2.27
N LEU A 728 29.23 19.93 2.69
CA LEU A 728 29.84 18.96 1.78
C LEU A 728 28.88 17.77 1.54
N PRO A 729 28.62 17.38 0.27
CA PRO A 729 27.76 16.24 -0.01
C PRO A 729 28.35 14.95 0.56
N LEU A 730 27.54 14.25 1.36
CA LEU A 730 27.81 12.92 1.90
C LEU A 730 28.04 11.90 0.79
N LEU A 731 28.97 10.98 1.06
CA LEU A 731 29.60 10.01 0.17
C LEU A 731 28.61 8.96 -0.37
N LEU A 732 28.72 8.63 -1.66
CA LEU A 732 28.04 7.48 -2.28
C LEU A 732 28.69 6.16 -1.82
N PRO A 733 27.92 5.11 -1.44
CA PRO A 733 28.45 3.76 -1.32
C PRO A 733 28.86 3.23 -2.71
N THR A 734 30.05 2.64 -2.83
CA THR A 734 30.52 2.00 -4.06
C THR A 734 30.44 0.48 -3.93
N PHE A 735 29.75 -0.19 -4.85
CA PHE A 735 29.56 -1.64 -4.85
C PHE A 735 30.70 -2.38 -5.55
N GLY A 736 31.25 -3.42 -4.91
CA GLY A 736 32.15 -4.41 -5.53
C GLY A 736 31.37 -5.48 -6.32
N PRO A 737 32.02 -6.24 -7.23
CA PRO A 737 31.33 -7.26 -8.02
C PRO A 737 31.01 -8.52 -7.18
N TYR A 738 29.83 -9.10 -7.47
CA TYR A 738 29.22 -10.31 -6.91
C TYR A 738 30.19 -11.44 -6.49
N GLY A 739 30.02 -11.95 -5.26
CA GLY A 739 30.42 -13.33 -4.90
C GLY A 739 31.28 -13.60 -3.65
N GLY A 740 31.36 -12.69 -2.66
CA GLY A 740 32.04 -12.97 -1.38
C GLY A 740 31.40 -12.24 -0.20
N GLU A 741 31.49 -12.82 1.00
CA GLU A 741 30.96 -12.23 2.26
C GLU A 741 31.49 -10.80 2.47
N GLN A 742 30.56 -9.86 2.65
CA GLN A 742 30.84 -8.44 2.84
C GLN A 742 31.00 -8.14 4.33
N HIS A 743 32.07 -7.43 4.69
CA HIS A 743 32.24 -6.86 6.03
C HIS A 743 32.30 -5.32 5.91
N PRO A 744 31.25 -4.57 6.29
CA PRO A 744 31.33 -3.13 6.37
C PRO A 744 32.33 -2.76 7.49
N SER A 745 33.39 -2.03 7.15
CA SER A 745 34.32 -1.49 8.14
C SER A 745 34.11 0.03 8.28
N ASN A 746 33.76 0.47 9.50
CA ASN A 746 33.64 1.88 9.84
C ASN A 746 35.00 2.57 9.68
N THR A 747 35.15 3.44 8.69
CA THR A 747 36.28 4.38 8.62
C THR A 747 35.79 5.80 8.38
N THR A 748 36.29 6.74 9.18
CA THR A 748 36.11 8.18 8.99
C THR A 748 37.25 8.73 8.13
N TRP A 749 36.98 9.81 7.39
CA TRP A 749 37.89 10.44 6.41
C TRP A 749 39.28 10.82 6.94
N GLY A 750 39.48 10.85 8.27
CA GLY A 750 40.79 11.09 8.88
C GLY A 750 41.86 10.03 8.58
N LYS A 751 41.57 8.95 7.85
CA LYS A 751 42.54 7.86 7.58
C LYS A 751 43.03 7.70 6.14
N GLY A 752 42.46 8.38 5.14
CA GLY A 752 42.98 8.40 3.77
C GLY A 752 43.03 7.05 3.04
N ILE A 753 42.31 6.96 1.91
CA ILE A 753 42.23 5.83 0.97
C ILE A 753 41.41 4.62 1.49
N HIS A 754 40.38 4.28 0.72
CA HIS A 754 39.55 3.08 0.87
C HIS A 754 40.20 1.90 0.15
N LEU A 755 40.43 0.79 0.85
CA LEU A 755 40.83 -0.50 0.27
C LEU A 755 39.97 -1.58 0.92
N GLU A 756 39.18 -2.29 0.13
CA GLU A 756 38.40 -3.45 0.58
C GLU A 756 39.16 -4.75 0.32
N GLU A 757 39.01 -5.71 1.25
CA GLU A 757 39.49 -7.08 1.09
C GLU A 757 38.36 -7.91 0.50
N CYS A 758 38.49 -8.32 -0.77
CA CYS A 758 37.58 -9.28 -1.37
C CYS A 758 38.04 -10.71 -1.02
N VAL A 759 37.18 -11.51 -0.41
CA VAL A 759 37.43 -12.95 -0.24
C VAL A 759 37.12 -13.65 -1.56
N THR A 760 38.13 -14.03 -2.32
CA THR A 760 37.96 -14.97 -3.43
C THR A 760 37.83 -16.39 -2.90
N ASP A 761 36.86 -17.17 -3.42
CA ASP A 761 36.73 -18.62 -3.19
C ASP A 761 38.13 -19.31 -3.30
N PRO A 762 38.62 -19.96 -2.23
CA PRO A 762 39.93 -20.63 -2.20
C PRO A 762 40.13 -21.68 -3.30
N ALA A 763 39.06 -22.13 -3.95
CA ALA A 763 39.10 -23.19 -4.95
C ALA A 763 39.78 -22.81 -6.29
N SER A 764 40.19 -21.55 -6.51
CA SER A 764 40.68 -21.11 -7.82
C SER A 764 42.21 -21.14 -8.05
N ALA A 765 43.05 -21.52 -7.08
CA ALA A 765 44.50 -21.71 -7.36
C ALA A 765 45.33 -22.61 -6.41
N ASP A 766 44.79 -23.16 -5.31
CA ASP A 766 45.51 -24.07 -4.39
C ASP A 766 46.86 -23.54 -3.84
N ASP A 767 47.08 -22.21 -3.80
CA ASP A 767 48.35 -21.60 -3.34
C ASP A 767 48.26 -20.89 -1.97
N GLY A 768 47.08 -20.92 -1.32
CA GLY A 768 46.86 -20.42 0.04
C GLY A 768 46.96 -18.90 0.20
N ARG A 769 46.77 -18.11 -0.87
CA ARG A 769 46.88 -16.65 -0.86
C ARG A 769 45.52 -15.97 -1.04
N VAL A 770 45.27 -14.92 -0.25
CA VAL A 770 44.11 -14.01 -0.39
C VAL A 770 44.50 -12.85 -1.30
N ARG A 771 43.61 -12.41 -2.20
CA ARG A 771 43.82 -11.27 -3.12
C ARG A 771 42.64 -10.31 -3.02
N GLY A 772 42.90 -9.02 -2.73
CA GLY A 772 41.87 -7.97 -2.68
C GLY A 772 41.66 -7.24 -4.02
N CYS A 773 40.48 -6.63 -4.17
CA CYS A 773 40.11 -5.79 -5.32
C CYS A 773 39.46 -4.48 -4.82
N GLY A 774 39.63 -3.37 -5.54
CA GLY A 774 38.97 -2.08 -5.25
C GLY A 774 39.13 -1.09 -6.42
N ALA A 775 38.31 -0.03 -6.44
CA ALA A 775 38.36 1.06 -7.42
C ALA A 775 38.58 2.42 -6.73
N ILE A 776 39.26 3.36 -7.39
CA ILE A 776 39.49 4.73 -6.91
C ILE A 776 38.83 5.71 -7.89
N VAL A 777 37.93 6.56 -7.40
CA VAL A 777 37.40 7.72 -8.14
C VAL A 777 38.20 8.96 -7.72
N ILE A 778 38.75 9.69 -8.68
CA ILE A 778 39.47 10.95 -8.43
C ILE A 778 38.73 12.07 -9.13
N LEU A 779 38.06 12.92 -8.35
CA LEU A 779 37.43 14.13 -8.85
C LEU A 779 38.51 15.21 -9.02
N MET A 780 38.85 15.54 -10.27
CA MET A 780 39.71 16.67 -10.59
C MET A 780 38.85 17.85 -11.02
N SER A 781 38.78 18.91 -10.21
CA SER A 781 38.32 20.21 -10.69
C SER A 781 39.51 20.99 -11.26
N LYS A 782 39.30 21.68 -12.38
CA LYS A 782 40.34 22.51 -13.00
C LYS A 782 40.51 23.78 -12.19
N SER A 783 41.57 23.88 -11.39
CA SER A 783 41.97 25.14 -10.77
C SER A 783 42.49 26.12 -11.84
N PRO A 784 42.16 27.42 -11.79
CA PRO A 784 42.67 28.41 -12.73
C PRO A 784 44.16 28.76 -12.51
N GLY A 785 44.82 28.15 -11.52
CA GLY A 785 46.23 28.38 -11.20
C GLY A 785 46.97 27.11 -10.74
N CYS A 786 48.25 27.26 -10.40
CA CYS A 786 49.14 26.19 -9.96
C CYS A 786 50.06 26.64 -8.83
N PHE A 787 50.68 25.68 -8.16
CA PHE A 787 51.61 25.93 -7.07
C PHE A 787 53.05 25.97 -7.58
N VAL A 788 53.74 27.07 -7.31
CA VAL A 788 55.15 27.30 -7.70
C VAL A 788 56.02 27.52 -6.47
N GLU A 789 57.29 27.12 -6.55
CA GLU A 789 58.25 27.34 -5.48
C GLU A 789 58.81 28.78 -5.57
N HIS A 790 58.61 29.57 -4.50
CA HIS A 790 59.08 30.95 -4.44
C HIS A 790 60.41 31.05 -3.68
N LEU A 791 61.39 31.70 -4.32
CA LEU A 791 62.69 32.05 -3.76
C LEU A 791 62.74 33.56 -3.51
N PRO A 792 62.66 34.04 -2.27
CA PRO A 792 62.65 35.48 -1.99
C PRO A 792 63.99 36.17 -2.23
N ASN A 793 65.13 35.46 -2.24
CA ASN A 793 66.47 35.99 -2.53
C ASN A 793 67.43 34.88 -2.99
N GLN A 794 68.41 35.21 -3.85
CA GLN A 794 69.35 34.23 -4.45
C GLN A 794 70.39 33.63 -3.48
N ASP A 795 70.50 34.15 -2.25
CA ASP A 795 71.50 33.73 -1.26
C ASP A 795 70.91 33.03 -0.03
N THR A 796 69.60 32.69 -0.03
CA THR A 796 68.94 31.95 1.05
C THR A 796 68.45 30.59 0.57
N THR A 797 68.58 29.56 1.42
CA THR A 797 68.11 28.19 1.12
C THR A 797 66.64 27.98 1.43
N ASP A 798 65.97 28.92 2.10
CA ASP A 798 64.57 28.77 2.48
C ASP A 798 63.64 29.07 1.30
N THR A 799 62.93 28.05 0.82
CA THR A 799 61.88 28.15 -0.19
C THR A 799 60.51 27.90 0.43
N TRP A 800 59.45 28.39 -0.22
CA TRP A 800 58.07 28.02 0.14
C TRP A 800 57.19 27.90 -1.11
N ILE A 801 56.12 27.12 -1.00
CA ILE A 801 55.14 26.93 -2.07
C ILE A 801 54.11 28.06 -2.03
N VAL A 802 53.88 28.72 -3.17
CA VAL A 802 52.83 29.73 -3.33
C VAL A 802 51.90 29.36 -4.47
N TYR A 803 50.63 29.68 -4.32
CA TYR A 803 49.65 29.59 -5.41
C TYR A 803 49.87 30.75 -6.40
N SER A 804 49.90 30.42 -7.69
CA SER A 804 50.03 31.35 -8.82
C SER A 804 48.87 31.16 -9.78
N SER A 805 48.18 32.25 -10.12
CA SER A 805 47.13 32.26 -11.13
C SER A 805 47.66 32.24 -12.58
N ASP A 806 48.99 32.34 -12.75
CA ASP A 806 49.68 32.27 -14.03
C ASP A 806 50.73 31.15 -13.93
N CYS A 807 50.53 30.05 -14.67
CA CYS A 807 51.37 28.87 -14.58
C CYS A 807 52.54 28.94 -15.57
N PRO A 808 53.80 29.09 -15.10
CA PRO A 808 54.94 29.06 -15.99
C PRO A 808 55.07 27.65 -16.57
N ASP A 809 55.24 27.55 -17.89
CA ASP A 809 55.25 26.26 -18.62
C ASP A 809 56.32 25.24 -18.14
N ASP A 810 57.29 25.67 -17.33
CA ASP A 810 58.43 24.85 -16.87
C ASP A 810 58.78 25.06 -15.37
N SER A 811 57.80 25.16 -14.47
CA SER A 811 58.10 25.25 -13.04
C SER A 811 58.49 23.88 -12.45
N ILE A 812 59.76 23.71 -12.09
CA ILE A 812 60.29 22.53 -11.38
C ILE A 812 60.58 22.94 -9.93
N TRP A 813 60.07 22.19 -8.95
CA TRP A 813 60.41 22.40 -7.55
C TRP A 813 61.85 21.93 -7.30
N MET A 814 62.69 22.80 -6.77
CA MET A 814 64.11 22.57 -6.56
C MET A 814 64.42 22.03 -5.16
N GLN A 815 63.52 22.19 -4.18
CA GLN A 815 63.69 21.66 -2.82
C GLN A 815 62.45 20.92 -2.31
N ALA A 816 62.67 19.99 -1.39
CA ALA A 816 61.62 19.25 -0.69
C ALA A 816 61.00 20.13 0.42
N HIS A 817 59.67 20.17 0.49
CA HIS A 817 58.92 20.99 1.45
C HIS A 817 58.28 20.10 2.52
N ALA A 818 58.63 20.28 3.79
CA ALA A 818 58.19 19.40 4.88
C ALA A 818 56.66 19.39 5.14
N GLY A 819 55.88 20.25 4.49
CA GLY A 819 54.41 20.30 4.56
C GLY A 819 53.69 19.91 3.25
N VAL A 820 54.44 19.58 2.18
CA VAL A 820 53.90 19.07 0.92
C VAL A 820 54.74 17.85 0.57
N SER A 821 54.16 16.66 0.81
CA SER A 821 54.84 15.36 0.82
C SER A 821 56.00 15.22 -0.18
N GLU A 822 57.22 15.43 0.31
CA GLU A 822 58.46 14.93 -0.26
C GLU A 822 59.41 14.58 0.89
N SER A 823 59.54 13.30 1.27
CA SER A 823 60.75 12.77 1.91
C SER A 823 60.76 11.25 2.02
N ALA A 824 61.87 10.67 1.55
CA ALA A 824 62.25 9.27 1.56
C ALA A 824 63.11 8.93 2.79
N ALA A 825 62.48 8.72 3.95
CA ALA A 825 63.15 8.19 5.14
C ALA A 825 62.74 6.72 5.37
N GLU A 826 63.73 5.86 5.62
CA GLU A 826 63.55 4.43 5.84
C GLU A 826 62.76 4.21 7.14
N GLY A 827 61.50 3.77 7.01
CA GLY A 827 60.61 3.46 8.14
C GLY A 827 59.30 4.23 8.19
N ASP A 828 59.14 5.30 7.40
CA ASP A 828 57.86 6.00 7.22
C ASP A 828 57.36 5.81 5.79
N TRP A 829 56.09 5.38 5.65
CA TRP A 829 55.48 5.01 4.38
C TRP A 829 55.04 6.26 3.59
N PRO A 830 55.40 6.38 2.30
CA PRO A 830 54.84 7.44 1.46
C PRO A 830 53.42 7.06 0.98
N VAL A 831 52.51 8.04 1.00
CA VAL A 831 51.28 8.02 0.20
C VAL A 831 51.61 8.54 -1.20
N SER A 832 51.16 7.80 -2.23
CA SER A 832 51.50 7.98 -3.65
C SER A 832 50.91 9.25 -4.28
N ARG A 833 51.68 9.92 -5.17
CA ARG A 833 51.17 10.78 -6.25
C ARG A 833 50.85 9.90 -7.47
N LEU A 834 49.72 10.13 -8.14
CA LEU A 834 49.56 9.75 -9.55
C LEU A 834 50.55 10.54 -10.41
N ASP A 835 51.18 9.84 -11.36
CA ASP A 835 52.13 10.41 -12.32
C ASP A 835 51.41 11.47 -13.20
N PRO A 836 51.86 12.73 -13.24
CA PRO A 836 51.24 13.78 -14.05
C PRO A 836 51.45 13.60 -15.56
N SER A 837 52.14 12.56 -16.03
CA SER A 837 52.25 12.21 -17.45
C SER A 837 51.08 11.39 -18.01
N TYR A 838 50.05 11.09 -17.19
CA TYR A 838 48.83 10.43 -17.66
C TYR A 838 47.92 11.42 -18.39
N ASP A 839 47.69 11.16 -19.67
CA ASP A 839 46.76 11.92 -20.50
C ASP A 839 45.32 11.37 -20.41
N LEU A 840 44.35 12.22 -20.72
CA LEU A 840 42.93 11.87 -20.82
C LEU A 840 42.76 10.69 -21.79
N GLY A 841 42.26 9.55 -21.31
CA GLY A 841 42.13 8.31 -22.09
C GLY A 841 43.17 7.22 -21.79
N SER A 842 44.05 7.42 -20.81
CA SER A 842 44.94 6.36 -20.32
C SER A 842 44.17 5.32 -19.48
N ALA A 843 44.26 4.03 -19.82
CA ALA A 843 43.70 2.95 -18.99
C ALA A 843 44.77 2.29 -18.11
N ILE A 844 44.42 2.03 -16.86
CA ILE A 844 45.30 1.43 -15.86
C ILE A 844 44.75 0.04 -15.52
N THR A 845 45.58 -1.00 -15.63
CA THR A 845 45.20 -2.39 -15.31
C THR A 845 45.96 -2.90 -14.08
N PHE A 846 45.27 -3.59 -13.17
CA PHE A 846 45.84 -4.18 -11.95
C PHE A 846 46.34 -5.62 -12.17
N PRO A 847 47.17 -6.19 -11.25
CA PRO A 847 47.91 -7.41 -11.51
C PRO A 847 47.02 -8.65 -11.72
N GLY A 848 47.33 -9.43 -12.76
CA GLY A 848 46.70 -10.74 -13.02
C GLY A 848 45.60 -10.75 -14.07
N ARG A 849 45.36 -9.62 -14.76
CA ARG A 849 44.41 -9.51 -15.87
C ARG A 849 45.13 -9.05 -17.14
N THR A 850 44.78 -9.64 -18.27
CA THR A 850 45.24 -9.21 -19.60
C THR A 850 44.17 -8.36 -20.25
N CYS A 851 44.56 -7.48 -21.18
CA CYS A 851 43.64 -6.57 -21.86
C CYS A 851 42.61 -7.27 -22.78
N ASP A 852 42.66 -8.61 -22.87
CA ASP A 852 41.72 -9.49 -23.58
C ASP A 852 40.66 -10.16 -22.65
N ASP A 853 40.62 -9.85 -21.35
CA ASP A 853 39.69 -10.47 -20.39
C ASP A 853 38.28 -9.85 -20.47
N SER A 854 37.22 -10.67 -20.46
CA SER A 854 35.83 -10.26 -20.79
C SER A 854 35.19 -9.30 -19.78
N VAL A 855 35.86 -9.05 -18.64
CA VAL A 855 35.47 -8.08 -17.62
C VAL A 855 36.01 -6.68 -17.92
N VAL A 856 36.94 -6.52 -18.87
CA VAL A 856 37.33 -5.19 -19.38
C VAL A 856 36.24 -4.73 -20.37
N ALA A 857 35.12 -4.26 -19.83
CA ALA A 857 33.97 -3.84 -20.61
C ALA A 857 34.05 -2.35 -20.99
N GLN A 858 34.14 -2.11 -22.30
CA GLN A 858 33.80 -0.93 -23.12
C GLN A 858 34.30 0.47 -22.69
N ALA A 859 35.03 1.12 -23.61
CA ALA A 859 35.37 2.53 -23.50
C ALA A 859 34.16 3.42 -23.86
N LEU A 860 33.71 4.22 -22.90
CA LEU A 860 32.87 5.40 -23.16
C LEU A 860 33.76 6.57 -23.58
N VAL A 861 33.49 7.18 -24.73
CA VAL A 861 34.15 8.44 -25.13
C VAL A 861 33.28 9.59 -24.64
N LEU A 862 33.77 10.33 -23.64
CA LEU A 862 33.11 11.52 -23.13
C LEU A 862 33.64 12.76 -23.87
N GLY A 863 32.74 13.47 -24.54
CA GLY A 863 32.96 14.76 -25.20
C GLY A 863 31.69 15.62 -25.10
N GLU A 864 31.68 16.80 -25.74
CA GLU A 864 30.59 17.81 -25.62
C GLU A 864 29.23 17.40 -26.27
N THR A 865 29.02 16.12 -26.57
CA THR A 865 27.72 15.54 -26.98
C THR A 865 27.55 14.13 -26.35
N PRO A 866 26.31 13.58 -26.29
CA PRO A 866 26.00 12.36 -25.52
C PRO A 866 26.92 11.18 -25.81
N PRO A 867 27.18 10.29 -24.82
CA PRO A 867 28.14 9.21 -24.96
C PRO A 867 27.71 8.22 -26.05
N GLU A 868 28.50 8.13 -27.12
CA GLU A 868 28.32 7.11 -28.14
C GLU A 868 29.25 5.92 -27.88
N ARG A 869 28.75 4.70 -28.14
CA ARG A 869 29.50 3.45 -28.03
C ARG A 869 30.68 3.48 -29.02
N GLY A 870 31.91 3.54 -28.51
CA GLY A 870 33.11 3.51 -29.36
C GLY A 870 33.26 2.17 -30.08
N ASP A 871 33.74 2.20 -31.33
CA ASP A 871 34.04 1.00 -32.12
C ASP A 871 35.14 0.15 -31.43
N ASP A 872 34.78 -1.08 -31.03
CA ASP A 872 35.58 -2.07 -30.29
C ASP A 872 36.91 -2.47 -30.98
N SER A 873 37.16 -2.00 -32.20
CA SER A 873 38.36 -2.36 -32.97
C SER A 873 39.66 -1.66 -32.56
N ARG A 874 39.63 -0.68 -31.63
CA ARG A 874 40.83 0.08 -31.20
C ARG A 874 41.48 -0.34 -29.88
N ILE A 875 40.87 -1.23 -29.10
CA ILE A 875 41.52 -1.80 -27.88
C ILE A 875 42.78 -2.58 -28.27
N GLY A 876 42.80 -3.21 -29.45
CA GLY A 876 43.95 -3.94 -29.97
C GLY A 876 45.19 -3.10 -30.32
N GLU A 877 45.10 -1.77 -30.32
CA GLU A 877 46.24 -0.87 -30.54
C GLU A 877 46.76 -0.20 -29.25
N TRP A 878 46.13 -0.45 -28.09
CA TRP A 878 46.59 0.07 -26.81
C TRP A 878 47.74 -0.79 -26.27
N THR A 879 48.84 -0.16 -25.87
CA THR A 879 49.97 -0.87 -25.26
C THR A 879 49.83 -0.84 -23.74
N CYS A 880 49.29 -1.89 -23.14
CA CYS A 880 49.21 -2.04 -21.69
C CYS A 880 50.65 -2.09 -21.13
N ARG A 881 50.97 -1.21 -20.17
CA ARG A 881 52.29 -1.19 -19.51
C ARG A 881 52.20 -1.85 -18.15
N ASP A 882 53.01 -2.88 -18.00
CA ASP A 882 53.00 -3.84 -16.89
C ASP A 882 53.36 -3.17 -15.55
N ALA A 883 52.48 -3.31 -14.55
CA ALA A 883 52.74 -2.86 -13.17
C ALA A 883 53.59 -3.87 -12.36
N ALA A 884 54.18 -4.87 -13.03
CA ALA A 884 54.77 -6.08 -12.45
C ALA A 884 56.04 -5.92 -11.59
N ASN A 885 56.49 -4.70 -11.23
CA ASN A 885 57.67 -4.53 -10.38
C ASN A 885 57.36 -4.27 -8.89
N TRP A 886 56.11 -4.43 -8.46
CA TRP A 886 55.68 -4.04 -7.11
C TRP A 886 55.39 -5.20 -6.17
N ILE A 887 55.63 -6.45 -6.56
CA ILE A 887 55.54 -7.60 -5.65
C ILE A 887 56.60 -8.65 -6.04
N VAL A 888 57.19 -9.30 -5.01
CA VAL A 888 57.94 -10.58 -4.98
C VAL A 888 59.48 -10.44 -4.79
N PRO A 889 60.20 -11.30 -4.00
CA PRO A 889 59.80 -12.34 -3.02
C PRO A 889 60.32 -12.10 -1.58
N ILE A 890 59.67 -12.68 -0.56
CA ILE A 890 60.38 -13.05 0.68
C ILE A 890 60.95 -14.45 0.47
N LEU A 891 62.28 -14.54 0.48
CA LEU A 891 63.01 -15.79 0.54
C LEU A 891 63.08 -16.28 1.99
N ASP A 892 62.85 -17.58 2.15
CA ASP A 892 63.02 -18.36 3.37
C ASP A 892 64.51 -18.60 3.68
N ASP A 893 64.88 -18.64 4.97
CA ASP A 893 66.03 -19.41 5.47
C ASP A 893 66.02 -19.52 7.02
N ASN A 894 65.66 -20.71 7.52
CA ASN A 894 66.38 -21.54 8.52
C ASN A 894 66.69 -20.96 9.93
N ASN A 895 66.49 -21.59 11.11
CA ASN A 895 66.13 -22.94 11.62
C ASN A 895 66.19 -22.88 13.21
N PRO A 896 66.26 -23.98 13.99
CA PRO A 896 65.26 -24.88 14.59
C PRO A 896 65.07 -24.78 16.14
N ASP A 897 64.23 -25.68 16.69
CA ASP A 897 64.17 -26.25 18.06
C ASP A 897 63.02 -25.77 18.98
N GLU A 898 61.91 -26.52 19.06
CA GLU A 898 61.72 -27.52 20.14
C GLU A 898 60.49 -28.42 19.86
N VAL A 899 60.71 -29.72 20.07
CA VAL A 899 59.81 -30.85 19.88
C VAL A 899 59.07 -31.13 21.19
N ILE A 900 57.75 -31.36 21.16
CA ILE A 900 57.10 -32.44 21.93
C ILE A 900 55.95 -33.04 21.10
N GLU A 901 56.12 -34.31 20.70
CA GLU A 901 55.10 -35.21 20.19
C GLU A 901 54.09 -35.59 21.29
N GLU A 902 52.81 -35.80 20.94
CA GLU A 902 52.24 -37.17 20.99
C GLU A 902 50.88 -37.27 20.27
N SER A 903 50.63 -38.49 19.83
CA SER A 903 49.75 -38.90 18.74
C SER A 903 48.39 -39.46 19.18
N VAL A 904 47.36 -39.24 18.34
CA VAL A 904 46.30 -40.18 17.90
C VAL A 904 45.31 -40.74 18.94
N SER A 905 44.00 -40.47 18.73
CA SER A 905 43.03 -41.54 18.41
C SER A 905 41.68 -41.00 17.94
N SER A 906 41.18 -41.59 16.85
CA SER A 906 39.81 -41.54 16.35
C SER A 906 38.84 -42.36 17.22
N VAL A 907 37.54 -42.18 16.96
CA VAL A 907 36.35 -42.96 17.38
C VAL A 907 35.61 -42.41 18.61
N THR A 908 34.42 -41.82 18.40
CA THR A 908 33.13 -42.37 18.87
C THR A 908 31.93 -41.51 18.37
N GLU A 909 31.30 -41.90 17.26
CA GLU A 909 29.90 -41.52 16.97
C GLU A 909 28.91 -42.68 17.17
N GLU A 910 29.35 -43.90 17.44
CA GLU A 910 28.45 -45.04 17.65
C GLU A 910 27.94 -45.19 19.10
N GLY A 911 28.41 -44.40 20.07
CA GLY A 911 28.00 -44.51 21.48
C GLY A 911 26.66 -43.86 21.80
N TRP A 912 26.40 -42.70 21.18
CA TRP A 912 25.19 -41.91 21.46
C TRP A 912 23.93 -42.50 20.81
N PHE A 913 24.07 -43.10 19.63
CA PHE A 913 22.96 -43.73 18.92
C PHE A 913 22.37 -44.92 19.70
N TRP A 914 23.21 -45.79 20.28
CA TRP A 914 22.75 -46.93 21.08
C TRP A 914 22.20 -46.54 22.45
N ALA A 915 22.70 -45.45 23.05
CA ALA A 915 22.17 -44.95 24.32
C ALA A 915 20.73 -44.41 24.17
N ILE A 916 20.45 -43.70 23.07
CA ILE A 916 19.12 -43.17 22.76
C ILE A 916 18.14 -44.31 22.42
N LEU A 917 18.58 -45.32 21.67
CA LEU A 917 17.74 -46.47 21.30
C LEU A 917 17.32 -47.31 22.52
N ILE A 918 18.22 -47.50 23.50
CA ILE A 918 17.92 -48.24 24.73
C ILE A 918 16.95 -47.45 25.62
N LEU A 919 17.08 -46.12 25.68
CA LEU A 919 16.17 -45.26 26.42
C LEU A 919 14.74 -45.31 25.83
N ALA A 920 14.63 -45.27 24.50
CA ALA A 920 13.34 -45.35 23.80
C ALA A 920 12.64 -46.71 24.02
N LEU A 921 13.39 -47.82 24.00
CA LEU A 921 12.85 -49.16 24.27
C LEU A 921 12.36 -49.34 25.71
N LEU A 922 13.03 -48.70 26.69
CA LEU A 922 12.61 -48.72 28.10
C LEU A 922 11.33 -47.93 28.34
N VAL A 923 11.14 -46.79 27.67
CA VAL A 923 9.89 -46.01 27.74
C VAL A 923 8.73 -46.80 27.13
N LEU A 924 8.93 -47.44 25.98
CA LEU A 924 7.92 -48.29 25.32
C LEU A 924 7.49 -49.48 26.19
N THR A 925 8.44 -50.14 26.86
CA THR A 925 8.10 -51.25 27.77
C THR A 925 7.36 -50.79 29.03
N PHE A 926 7.69 -49.62 29.57
CA PHE A 926 6.97 -49.06 30.73
C PHE A 926 5.54 -48.63 30.37
N SER A 927 5.34 -48.08 29.17
CA SER A 927 4.02 -47.73 28.65
C SER A 927 3.14 -48.95 28.43
N ILE A 928 3.68 -50.05 27.89
CA ILE A 928 2.93 -51.31 27.70
C ILE A 928 2.51 -51.92 29.06
N VAL A 929 3.38 -51.88 30.07
CA VAL A 929 3.07 -52.37 31.43
C VAL A 929 1.99 -51.51 32.10
N THR A 930 2.02 -50.20 31.90
CA THR A 930 1.02 -49.27 32.46
C THR A 930 -0.35 -49.47 31.80
N ILE A 931 -0.38 -49.63 30.48
CA ILE A 931 -1.61 -49.88 29.70
C ILE A 931 -2.21 -51.26 30.05
N THR A 932 -1.39 -52.31 30.19
CA THR A 932 -1.89 -53.63 30.61
C THR A 932 -2.36 -53.68 32.07
N ARG A 933 -1.92 -52.75 32.92
CA ARG A 933 -2.39 -52.63 34.30
C ARG A 933 -3.72 -51.87 34.39
N LEU A 934 -3.89 -50.82 33.57
CA LEU A 934 -5.15 -50.08 33.44
C LEU A 934 -6.28 -50.89 32.78
N LEU A 935 -5.95 -51.87 31.94
CA LEU A 935 -6.94 -52.76 31.31
C LEU A 935 -7.34 -53.97 32.19
N ARG A 936 -6.78 -54.09 33.40
CA ARG A 936 -7.05 -55.20 34.33
C ARG A 936 -7.70 -54.79 35.65
N GLU A 937 -7.89 -53.50 35.89
CA GLU A 937 -8.81 -52.93 36.88
C GLU A 937 -10.15 -52.63 36.21
#